data_AF-A0AB34GNX9-F1
#
_entry.id   AF-A0AB34GNX9-F1
#
_cell.length_a   1.000
_cell.length_b   1.000
_cell.length_c   1.000
_cell.angle_alpha   90.00
_cell.angle_beta   90.00
_cell.angle_gamma   90.00
#
_symmetry.space_group_name_H-M   'P 1'
#
loop_
_entity.id
_entity.type
_entity.pdbx_description
1 polymer ?
#
loop_
_entity_poly.entity_id
_entity_poly.type
_entity_poly.pdbx_seq_one_letter_code
_entity_poly.pdbx_strand_id
1 'polypeptide(L)'
;MISPFLVLAIGTCLTNSLVPDPGMALVKKTRALPESQSLREQAQQGTGKRVTGLTWRSSNGNGEADGSPAPGVLCQVLRGGQEKEKDPKYWRDQAQQTLKNALRLQTLNTNVAKNVIMFLGDGMGVSTVTAARILKGQLHHSPGEETRLEMDKFPYVALSKTYNTNAQVPDSAGTATAYLCGVKANEGTVGVSAATERTECNTTQGNEVTSILRWAKDAGKSVGIVTTTRVNHATPSAAYAHSADRDWYSDNEMPPEALSQGCKDIAYQLMHNVRDIEASAGVQPDSLPYPQSSWLELAVRNLPPWNYLDLYYFWPLRIPSTGGQPQDPGWSWGQPVPTPHLYHLYHRPGLLAPPPPCGTWVLRRELERKVEKGAHEMPVIMGGGRKYMFPKNRTDVEYEMDEKARGTRLDGLNLIDIWKSFKPKHKHSHYIWNRTELLALDPYTVDYLLGLFEPGDMQYELNRNNVTDPSLSEMVEMAIKILSKNPKGFFLLVEGESPGRHGMGIGGQISFPAPSLEAFALVSQGGRIDHGHHEGKAKQALHEAVEMDRAIGQAGTMTSVEDTLTVVTADHSHVFTFGGYTPRGNSIFGLAPMVSDTDKKPFTAILYGNGPGYKVVGGERENVSMVDYAHDNYQAQSAVPLRHETHGGEDVAVFAKGPMAHLLHGVHEQNYIPHVMAYAACIGANRDHCASASLSGSPSPGPLLFLLALLPLGILF
;
A
#
# COMPACT_ATOMS: atom_id res chain seq x y z
N MET A 1 -40.34 22.55 33.09
CA MET A 1 -40.39 23.48 34.24
C MET A 1 -39.98 22.73 35.50
N ILE A 2 -39.34 23.41 36.45
CA ILE A 2 -39.37 23.20 37.91
C ILE A 2 -39.52 21.73 38.43
N SER A 3 -38.39 21.20 38.94
CA SER A 3 -38.28 20.18 40.02
C SER A 3 -38.54 20.87 41.39
N PRO A 4 -38.75 20.24 42.60
CA PRO A 4 -37.89 19.15 43.11
C PRO A 4 -38.37 18.23 44.29
N PHE A 5 -37.44 17.34 44.70
CA PHE A 5 -37.10 16.84 46.06
C PHE A 5 -37.93 15.85 46.91
N LEU A 6 -37.13 14.92 47.50
CA LEU A 6 -37.10 14.36 48.88
C LEU A 6 -37.54 12.88 49.02
N VAL A 7 -36.65 11.87 49.15
CA VAL A 7 -35.57 11.56 50.14
C VAL A 7 -36.08 11.15 51.54
N LEU A 8 -36.04 9.84 51.86
CA LEU A 8 -35.12 9.23 52.85
C LEU A 8 -35.25 7.68 52.79
N ALA A 9 -34.36 6.95 53.47
CA ALA A 9 -34.37 5.48 53.59
C ALA A 9 -34.32 5.02 55.05
N ILE A 10 -34.81 3.80 55.32
CA ILE A 10 -34.50 2.99 56.51
C ILE A 10 -34.27 1.56 56.02
N GLY A 11 -33.33 0.84 56.63
CA GLY A 11 -33.09 -0.58 56.36
C GLY A 11 -32.76 -1.34 57.64
N THR A 12 -32.68 -2.67 57.54
CA THR A 12 -32.25 -3.56 58.64
C THR A 12 -31.53 -4.77 58.06
N CYS A 13 -30.34 -5.06 58.57
CA CYS A 13 -29.69 -6.34 58.37
C CYS A 13 -30.30 -7.41 59.30
N LEU A 14 -30.25 -8.67 58.90
CA LEU A 14 -29.99 -9.77 59.83
C LEU A 14 -29.32 -10.93 59.09
N THR A 15 -28.53 -11.71 59.82
CA THR A 15 -27.64 -12.75 59.30
C THR A 15 -28.27 -14.13 59.38
N ASN A 16 -27.86 -15.06 58.50
CA ASN A 16 -27.38 -16.37 58.97
C ASN A 16 -26.61 -17.14 57.88
N SER A 17 -25.58 -17.85 58.33
CA SER A 17 -24.90 -18.92 57.59
C SER A 17 -25.43 -20.27 58.08
N LEU A 18 -25.34 -21.33 57.27
CA LEU A 18 -24.67 -22.59 57.64
C LEU A 18 -24.73 -23.64 56.52
N VAL A 19 -23.84 -24.63 56.63
CA VAL A 19 -23.63 -25.77 55.73
C VAL A 19 -24.27 -27.03 56.31
N PRO A 20 -24.65 -28.01 55.47
CA PRO A 20 -24.47 -29.41 55.84
C PRO A 20 -23.72 -30.23 54.79
N ASP A 21 -22.87 -31.15 55.27
CA ASP A 21 -22.09 -32.13 54.52
C ASP A 21 -22.16 -33.49 55.25
N PRO A 22 -22.41 -34.62 54.58
CA PRO A 22 -22.29 -35.92 55.24
C PRO A 22 -21.67 -37.07 54.40
N GLY A 23 -20.67 -37.74 54.98
CA GLY A 23 -20.63 -39.22 55.00
C GLY A 23 -19.49 -39.93 54.26
N MET A 24 -18.57 -40.52 55.03
CA MET A 24 -17.61 -41.53 54.53
C MET A 24 -18.22 -42.94 54.40
N ALA A 25 -17.68 -43.75 53.49
CA ALA A 25 -17.68 -45.21 53.58
C ALA A 25 -16.33 -45.79 53.06
N LEU A 26 -15.80 -46.84 53.71
CA LEU A 26 -14.54 -47.51 53.33
C LEU A 26 -14.77 -48.88 52.69
N VAL A 27 -14.00 -49.21 51.65
CA VAL A 27 -13.57 -50.59 51.34
C VAL A 27 -12.10 -50.60 50.92
N LYS A 28 -11.33 -51.63 51.33
CA LYS A 28 -9.90 -51.80 51.01
C LYS A 28 -9.68 -52.87 49.92
N LYS A 29 -8.64 -52.69 49.09
CA LYS A 29 -7.72 -53.79 48.68
C LYS A 29 -6.38 -53.25 48.13
N THR A 30 -5.37 -54.12 47.99
CA THR A 30 -3.94 -53.76 48.04
C THR A 30 -3.05 -54.62 47.13
N ARG A 31 -2.02 -53.99 46.50
CA ARG A 31 -0.69 -54.49 46.00
C ARG A 31 -0.22 -53.61 44.82
N ALA A 32 1.06 -53.36 44.52
CA ALA A 32 2.33 -53.48 45.28
C ALA A 32 3.43 -52.61 44.58
N LEU A 33 4.57 -52.34 45.26
CA LEU A 33 5.79 -51.67 44.74
C LEU A 33 6.85 -52.71 44.30
N PRO A 34 7.96 -52.36 43.60
CA PRO A 34 9.15 -51.65 44.16
C PRO A 34 9.49 -50.31 43.42
N GLU A 35 9.99 -49.24 44.07
CA GLU A 35 11.41 -48.85 44.35
C GLU A 35 12.20 -48.29 43.13
N SER A 36 13.18 -47.36 43.23
CA SER A 36 13.96 -46.85 44.38
C SER A 36 14.40 -45.36 44.28
N GLN A 37 14.63 -44.74 45.46
CA GLN A 37 15.74 -43.84 45.90
C GLN A 37 16.62 -43.09 44.85
N SER A 38 17.15 -41.87 45.07
CA SER A 38 17.17 -40.86 46.17
C SER A 38 17.60 -39.49 45.57
N LEU A 39 18.15 -38.42 46.20
CA LEU A 39 18.68 -38.07 47.54
C LEU A 39 18.64 -36.52 47.70
N ARG A 40 18.83 -35.95 48.91
CA ARG A 40 18.97 -34.50 49.16
C ARG A 40 19.63 -34.21 50.53
N GLU A 41 20.10 -32.97 50.74
CA GLU A 41 20.72 -32.41 51.97
C GLU A 41 22.15 -32.95 52.28
N GLN A 42 23.14 -32.15 52.68
CA GLN A 42 23.22 -31.27 53.86
C GLN A 42 24.22 -30.11 53.68
N ALA A 43 24.05 -29.00 54.42
CA ALA A 43 25.11 -28.28 55.18
C ALA A 43 24.64 -26.88 55.66
N GLN A 44 24.64 -26.66 56.98
CA GLN A 44 24.72 -25.33 57.61
C GLN A 44 25.67 -25.41 58.80
N GLN A 45 26.53 -24.39 59.00
CA GLN A 45 26.77 -23.66 60.27
C GLN A 45 28.16 -23.01 60.33
N GLY A 46 28.22 -21.83 60.98
CA GLY A 46 29.45 -21.21 61.47
C GLY A 46 30.30 -20.45 60.44
N THR A 47 31.03 -19.38 60.81
CA THR A 47 30.98 -18.54 62.02
C THR A 47 31.29 -17.08 61.63
N GLY A 48 30.82 -16.10 62.40
CA GLY A 48 30.97 -14.68 62.06
C GLY A 48 32.22 -14.02 62.63
N LYS A 49 32.76 -13.02 61.91
CA LYS A 49 33.60 -11.95 62.45
C LYS A 49 33.35 -10.64 61.70
N ARG A 50 33.39 -9.52 62.41
CA ARG A 50 33.16 -8.16 61.90
C ARG A 50 34.45 -7.35 62.03
N VAL A 51 34.97 -6.81 60.93
CA VAL A 51 36.10 -5.87 60.91
C VAL A 51 35.74 -4.68 60.01
N THR A 52 36.21 -3.50 60.38
CA THR A 52 35.76 -2.21 59.82
C THR A 52 36.73 -1.62 58.80
N GLY A 53 36.19 -1.21 57.65
CA GLY A 53 36.52 0.01 56.91
C GLY A 53 37.96 0.30 56.47
N LEU A 54 38.15 0.43 55.15
CA LEU A 54 38.96 1.51 54.57
C LEU A 54 38.51 1.79 53.12
N THR A 55 38.92 2.93 52.57
CA THR A 55 38.24 3.58 51.44
C THR A 55 39.00 3.53 50.10
N TRP A 56 38.22 3.46 49.02
CA TRP A 56 38.49 4.00 47.68
C TRP A 56 39.87 3.76 47.02
N ARG A 57 39.84 3.06 45.89
CA ARG A 57 40.38 3.63 44.63
C ARG A 57 39.45 3.31 43.47
N SER A 58 39.31 4.29 42.57
CA SER A 58 38.62 4.15 41.29
C SER A 58 39.64 3.97 40.17
N SER A 59 39.24 3.23 39.13
CA SER A 59 39.84 3.27 37.79
C SER A 59 38.69 3.18 36.78
N ASN A 60 38.56 4.18 35.91
CA ASN A 60 37.41 4.34 35.04
C ASN A 60 37.29 3.22 34.00
N GLY A 61 36.05 2.84 33.69
CA GLY A 61 35.67 2.11 32.48
C GLY A 61 34.25 2.50 32.12
N ASN A 62 34.09 3.36 31.09
CA ASN A 62 32.77 3.82 30.67
C ASN A 62 32.08 2.72 29.86
N GLY A 63 31.10 2.06 30.46
CA GLY A 63 30.05 1.32 29.76
C GLY A 63 28.71 1.81 30.28
N GLU A 64 27.81 2.21 29.38
CA GLU A 64 26.44 2.58 29.76
C GLU A 64 25.69 1.31 30.17
N ALA A 65 25.32 1.22 31.45
CA ALA A 65 24.61 0.06 31.98
C ALA A 65 23.17 0.05 31.50
N ASP A 66 22.65 -1.14 31.16
CA ASP A 66 21.26 -1.29 30.79
C ASP A 66 20.32 -0.98 31.96
N GLY A 67 19.15 -0.43 31.64
CA GLY A 67 18.16 0.01 32.63
C GLY A 67 17.17 -1.08 33.07
N SER A 68 17.52 -2.37 33.01
CA SER A 68 16.58 -3.46 33.29
C SER A 68 16.09 -3.44 34.75
N PRO A 69 14.79 -3.20 35.02
CA PRO A 69 14.28 -3.21 36.39
C PRO A 69 14.25 -4.63 36.94
N ALA A 70 14.62 -4.80 38.21
CA ALA A 70 14.64 -6.11 38.87
C ALA A 70 13.26 -6.81 38.79
N PRO A 71 13.21 -8.15 38.57
CA PRO A 71 12.00 -8.86 38.15
C PRO A 71 10.77 -8.75 39.09
N GLY A 72 10.97 -8.38 40.36
CA GLY A 72 9.88 -8.10 41.30
C GLY A 72 9.07 -6.83 40.96
N VAL A 73 9.68 -5.83 40.31
CA VAL A 73 9.02 -4.55 39.98
C VAL A 73 8.06 -4.72 38.80
N LEU A 74 8.46 -5.47 37.77
CA LEU A 74 7.68 -5.70 36.56
C LEU A 74 6.31 -6.35 36.87
N CYS A 75 6.28 -7.28 37.83
CA CYS A 75 5.07 -7.96 38.27
C CYS A 75 4.07 -7.04 39.01
N GLN A 76 4.52 -5.92 39.59
CA GLN A 76 3.62 -4.92 40.19
C GLN A 76 2.97 -4.03 39.14
N VAL A 77 3.69 -3.66 38.08
CA VAL A 77 3.16 -2.77 37.01
C VAL A 77 2.03 -3.45 36.24
N LEU A 78 2.23 -4.70 35.82
CA LEU A 78 1.20 -5.51 35.13
C LEU A 78 -0.10 -5.63 35.94
N ARG A 79 0.01 -5.91 37.24
CA ARG A 79 -1.16 -5.96 38.15
C ARG A 79 -1.80 -4.58 38.32
N GLY A 80 -1.01 -3.51 38.43
CA GLY A 80 -1.48 -2.14 38.60
C GLY A 80 -2.32 -1.57 37.44
N GLY A 81 -2.27 -2.19 36.25
CA GLY A 81 -3.24 -1.97 35.18
C GLY A 81 -4.55 -2.73 35.42
N GLN A 82 -4.46 -4.06 35.50
CA GLN A 82 -5.60 -4.97 35.63
C GLN A 82 -6.46 -4.74 36.89
N GLU A 83 -5.89 -4.25 38.00
CA GLU A 83 -6.67 -3.88 39.19
C GLU A 83 -7.55 -2.64 38.97
N LYS A 84 -7.16 -1.69 38.09
CA LYS A 84 -7.98 -0.49 37.78
C LYS A 84 -9.20 -0.84 36.95
N GLU A 85 -9.07 -1.80 36.05
CA GLU A 85 -10.13 -2.28 35.17
C GLU A 85 -11.27 -2.97 35.93
N LYS A 86 -11.05 -3.37 37.19
CA LYS A 86 -12.10 -3.89 38.08
C LYS A 86 -13.02 -2.78 38.62
N ASP A 87 -12.61 -1.51 38.58
CA ASP A 87 -13.43 -0.37 38.98
C ASP A 87 -14.26 0.15 37.79
N PRO A 88 -15.61 0.12 37.85
CA PRO A 88 -16.46 0.72 36.82
C PRO A 88 -16.24 2.22 36.60
N LYS A 89 -15.53 2.93 37.49
CA LYS A 89 -15.08 4.31 37.26
C LYS A 89 -14.02 4.41 36.15
N TYR A 90 -13.07 3.46 36.05
CA TYR A 90 -12.02 3.47 35.03
C TYR A 90 -12.63 3.51 33.62
N TRP A 91 -13.53 2.57 33.31
CA TRP A 91 -14.21 2.49 32.03
C TRP A 91 -15.09 3.70 31.72
N ARG A 92 -15.79 4.23 32.75
CA ARG A 92 -16.61 5.45 32.58
C ARG A 92 -15.77 6.69 32.32
N ASP A 93 -14.65 6.88 33.02
CA ASP A 93 -13.74 8.00 32.80
C ASP A 93 -13.12 7.93 31.40
N GLN A 94 -12.67 6.74 30.98
CA GLN A 94 -12.14 6.49 29.64
C GLN A 94 -13.19 6.81 28.56
N ALA A 95 -14.40 6.25 28.67
CA ALA A 95 -15.49 6.50 27.72
C ALA A 95 -15.89 7.98 27.66
N GLN A 96 -15.95 8.66 28.81
CA GLN A 96 -16.23 10.10 28.87
C GLN A 96 -15.10 10.95 28.27
N GLN A 97 -13.84 10.52 28.36
CA GLN A 97 -12.74 11.21 27.69
C GLN A 97 -12.76 10.97 26.17
N THR A 98 -13.07 9.75 25.72
CA THR A 98 -13.27 9.44 24.29
C THR A 98 -14.42 10.25 23.71
N LEU A 99 -15.56 10.36 24.41
CA LEU A 99 -16.69 11.19 24.01
C LEU A 99 -16.31 12.68 23.91
N LYS A 100 -15.58 13.23 24.89
CA LYS A 100 -15.06 14.61 24.85
C LYS A 100 -14.09 14.84 23.68
N ASN A 101 -13.32 13.82 23.30
CA ASN A 101 -12.44 13.90 22.13
C ASN A 101 -13.25 13.87 20.82
N ALA A 102 -14.24 12.99 20.70
CA ALA A 102 -15.13 12.92 19.54
C ALA A 102 -15.93 14.23 19.33
N LEU A 103 -16.42 14.85 20.41
CA LEU A 103 -17.13 16.14 20.35
C LEU A 103 -16.22 17.30 19.89
N ARG A 104 -14.89 17.17 19.95
CA ARG A 104 -13.96 18.17 19.39
C ARG A 104 -13.80 18.06 17.87
N LEU A 105 -14.18 16.93 17.26
CA LEU A 105 -14.15 16.71 15.81
C LEU A 105 -15.30 17.41 15.06
N GLN A 106 -16.16 18.15 15.78
CA GLN A 106 -17.21 18.98 15.17
C GLN A 106 -16.64 20.10 14.26
N THR A 107 -15.41 20.56 14.53
CA THR A 107 -14.67 21.40 13.59
C THR A 107 -13.92 20.51 12.61
N LEU A 108 -14.47 20.35 11.41
CA LEU A 108 -13.84 19.58 10.33
C LEU A 108 -12.62 20.33 9.79
N ASN A 109 -11.48 19.65 9.62
CA ASN A 109 -10.37 20.19 8.84
C ASN A 109 -10.76 20.14 7.34
N THR A 110 -11.06 21.32 6.78
CA THR A 110 -11.37 21.55 5.36
C THR A 110 -10.26 22.32 4.64
N ASN A 111 -9.02 22.23 5.12
CA ASN A 111 -7.86 22.81 4.44
C ASN A 111 -7.58 22.06 3.13
N VAL A 112 -6.70 22.62 2.30
CA VAL A 112 -6.08 21.89 1.19
C VAL A 112 -4.94 21.03 1.73
N ALA A 113 -4.92 19.74 1.37
CA ALA A 113 -3.79 18.86 1.64
C ALA A 113 -2.59 19.28 0.77
N LYS A 114 -1.64 19.99 1.40
CA LYS A 114 -0.33 20.26 0.81
C LYS A 114 0.39 18.93 0.58
N ASN A 115 0.41 18.06 1.58
CA ASN A 115 1.05 16.74 1.49
C ASN A 115 0.00 15.62 1.61
N VAL A 116 0.24 14.50 0.94
CA VAL A 116 -0.57 13.27 1.06
C VAL A 116 0.39 12.12 1.33
N ILE A 117 0.10 11.32 2.36
CA ILE A 117 0.81 10.07 2.63
C ILE A 117 -0.20 8.94 2.67
N MET A 118 0.00 7.94 1.82
CA MET A 118 -0.75 6.70 1.83
C MET A 118 0.12 5.61 2.44
N PHE A 119 -0.33 5.02 3.55
CA PHE A 119 0.23 3.80 4.11
C PHE A 119 -0.64 2.62 3.70
N LEU A 120 0.00 1.59 3.15
CA LEU A 120 -0.65 0.35 2.78
C LEU A 120 0.01 -0.83 3.49
N GLY A 121 -0.81 -1.65 4.15
CA GLY A 121 -0.42 -2.98 4.62
C GLY A 121 -1.19 -3.99 3.80
N ASP A 122 -0.51 -4.71 2.92
CA ASP A 122 -1.18 -5.68 2.05
C ASP A 122 -1.60 -6.91 2.86
N GLY A 123 -2.80 -7.41 2.59
CA GLY A 123 -3.43 -8.43 3.43
C GLY A 123 -3.78 -7.96 4.86
N MET A 124 -3.48 -6.71 5.25
CA MET A 124 -3.60 -6.21 6.63
C MET A 124 -5.05 -5.82 7.00
N GLY A 125 -5.98 -6.75 6.83
CA GLY A 125 -7.38 -6.56 7.24
C GLY A 125 -7.60 -6.62 8.75
N VAL A 126 -8.87 -6.60 9.16
CA VAL A 126 -9.30 -6.26 10.53
C VAL A 126 -8.79 -7.26 11.59
N SER A 127 -8.66 -8.54 11.23
CA SER A 127 -8.08 -9.58 12.06
C SER A 127 -6.58 -9.35 12.28
N THR A 128 -5.81 -9.12 11.21
CA THR A 128 -4.37 -8.81 11.23
C THR A 128 -4.07 -7.55 12.05
N VAL A 129 -4.79 -6.44 11.81
CA VAL A 129 -4.68 -5.20 12.60
C VAL A 129 -4.92 -5.47 14.09
N THR A 130 -5.90 -6.30 14.43
CA THR A 130 -6.24 -6.60 15.83
C THR A 130 -5.20 -7.49 16.51
N ALA A 131 -4.63 -8.46 15.82
CA ALA A 131 -3.56 -9.28 16.36
C ALA A 131 -2.23 -8.50 16.47
N ALA A 132 -1.93 -7.60 15.52
CA ALA A 132 -0.78 -6.69 15.57
C ALA A 132 -0.87 -5.68 16.73
N ARG A 133 -2.08 -5.17 17.03
CA ARG A 133 -2.35 -4.33 18.21
C ARG A 133 -1.94 -5.03 19.51
N ILE A 134 -2.37 -6.29 19.67
CA ILE A 134 -2.04 -7.13 20.82
C ILE A 134 -0.52 -7.36 20.90
N LEU A 135 0.10 -7.74 19.76
CA LEU A 135 1.54 -7.94 19.68
C LEU A 135 2.33 -6.69 20.09
N LYS A 136 1.97 -5.50 19.59
CA LYS A 136 2.64 -4.23 19.93
C LYS A 136 2.69 -4.00 21.43
N GLY A 137 1.58 -4.26 22.14
CA GLY A 137 1.54 -4.14 23.60
C GLY A 137 2.35 -5.21 24.33
N GLN A 138 2.34 -6.45 23.85
CA GLN A 138 3.12 -7.56 24.42
C GLN A 138 4.63 -7.35 24.26
N LEU A 139 5.07 -6.80 23.12
CA LEU A 139 6.45 -6.33 22.89
C LEU A 139 6.85 -5.17 23.82
N HIS A 140 5.88 -4.43 24.37
CA HIS A 140 6.06 -3.40 25.40
C HIS A 140 5.65 -3.88 26.81
N HIS A 141 5.74 -5.18 27.08
CA HIS A 141 5.49 -5.82 28.38
C HIS A 141 4.12 -5.48 29.01
N SER A 142 3.10 -5.26 28.18
CA SER A 142 1.70 -5.02 28.56
C SER A 142 0.81 -6.19 28.07
N PRO A 143 -0.42 -6.37 28.60
CA PRO A 143 -1.30 -7.47 28.18
C PRO A 143 -1.59 -7.46 26.67
N GLY A 144 -1.85 -6.27 26.11
CA GLY A 144 -1.81 -5.99 24.67
C GLY A 144 -3.14 -5.55 24.09
N GLU A 145 -4.26 -6.05 24.58
CA GLU A 145 -5.59 -5.78 24.02
C GLU A 145 -6.04 -4.32 24.23
N GLU A 146 -5.47 -3.65 25.23
CA GLU A 146 -5.68 -2.23 25.56
C GLU A 146 -4.73 -1.27 24.83
N THR A 147 -3.70 -1.80 24.17
CA THR A 147 -2.72 -1.01 23.43
C THR A 147 -3.37 -0.39 22.19
N ARG A 148 -2.86 0.76 21.75
CA ARG A 148 -3.26 1.40 20.49
C ARG A 148 -2.10 1.41 19.50
N LEU A 149 -2.39 0.94 18.31
CA LEU A 149 -1.60 1.23 17.12
C LEU A 149 -1.56 2.76 16.88
N GLU A 150 -0.63 3.24 16.08
CA GLU A 150 -0.61 4.62 15.59
C GLU A 150 -1.78 4.87 14.64
N MET A 151 -2.15 3.88 13.80
CA MET A 151 -3.37 3.93 12.99
C MET A 151 -4.66 3.99 13.84
N ASP A 152 -4.71 3.30 14.99
CA ASP A 152 -5.86 3.37 15.93
C ASP A 152 -6.09 4.78 16.51
N LYS A 153 -5.13 5.71 16.37
CA LYS A 153 -5.23 7.09 16.86
C LYS A 153 -5.91 8.04 15.86
N PHE A 154 -6.20 7.59 14.64
CA PHE A 154 -6.76 8.41 13.59
C PHE A 154 -8.27 8.67 13.88
N PRO A 155 -8.78 9.89 13.64
CA PRO A 155 -10.13 10.28 14.03
C PRO A 155 -11.26 9.74 13.13
N TYR A 156 -10.96 9.34 11.89
CA TYR A 156 -11.95 8.86 10.93
C TYR A 156 -11.60 7.44 10.48
N VAL A 157 -12.63 6.59 10.37
CA VAL A 157 -12.53 5.20 9.93
C VAL A 157 -13.67 4.87 8.98
N ALA A 158 -13.37 4.17 7.90
CA ALA A 158 -14.32 3.57 6.98
C ALA A 158 -13.97 2.10 6.69
N LEU A 159 -14.90 1.40 6.05
CA LEU A 159 -14.69 0.10 5.41
C LEU A 159 -14.55 0.28 3.89
N SER A 160 -13.69 -0.54 3.29
CA SER A 160 -13.37 -0.54 1.85
C SER A 160 -13.65 -1.92 1.26
N LYS A 161 -14.58 -1.98 0.29
CA LYS A 161 -14.95 -3.20 -0.43
C LYS A 161 -13.91 -3.52 -1.51
N THR A 162 -13.22 -4.64 -1.35
CA THR A 162 -11.95 -4.95 -2.03
C THR A 162 -12.08 -5.67 -3.38
N TYR A 163 -13.21 -6.35 -3.63
CA TYR A 163 -13.45 -7.18 -4.83
C TYR A 163 -13.00 -6.53 -6.16
N ASN A 164 -12.35 -7.32 -7.03
CA ASN A 164 -11.98 -6.94 -8.39
C ASN A 164 -13.17 -7.13 -9.35
N THR A 165 -13.10 -6.59 -10.58
CA THR A 165 -14.23 -6.67 -11.53
C THR A 165 -14.57 -8.10 -11.98
N ASN A 166 -13.62 -9.02 -11.87
CA ASN A 166 -13.75 -10.44 -12.22
C ASN A 166 -13.62 -11.41 -11.02
N ALA A 167 -13.24 -10.94 -9.83
CA ALA A 167 -12.90 -11.80 -8.68
C ALA A 167 -13.46 -11.27 -7.35
N GLN A 168 -14.10 -12.15 -6.57
CA GLN A 168 -14.71 -11.81 -5.26
C GLN A 168 -13.66 -11.60 -4.17
N VAL A 169 -12.76 -12.58 -4.02
CA VAL A 169 -11.47 -12.40 -3.37
C VAL A 169 -10.55 -11.80 -4.44
N PRO A 170 -9.98 -10.60 -4.23
CA PRO A 170 -9.18 -9.92 -5.24
C PRO A 170 -7.69 -10.27 -5.15
N ASP A 171 -6.87 -9.72 -6.04
CA ASP A 171 -5.42 -9.68 -5.90
C ASP A 171 -4.85 -8.25 -5.81
N SER A 172 -3.64 -8.12 -5.26
CA SER A 172 -2.93 -6.85 -5.10
C SER A 172 -2.77 -6.00 -6.37
N ALA A 173 -2.87 -6.56 -7.58
CA ALA A 173 -2.79 -5.78 -8.83
C ALA A 173 -4.11 -5.08 -9.16
N GLY A 174 -5.22 -5.83 -9.10
CA GLY A 174 -6.55 -5.29 -9.34
C GLY A 174 -7.00 -4.30 -8.26
N THR A 175 -6.58 -4.51 -7.00
CA THR A 175 -6.82 -3.60 -5.88
C THR A 175 -5.95 -2.34 -5.99
N ALA A 176 -4.66 -2.45 -6.33
CA ALA A 176 -3.78 -1.29 -6.47
C ALA A 176 -4.24 -0.34 -7.57
N THR A 177 -4.73 -0.88 -8.69
CA THR A 177 -5.36 -0.06 -9.72
C THR A 177 -6.61 0.68 -9.18
N ALA A 178 -7.36 0.04 -8.27
CA ALA A 178 -8.48 0.69 -7.57
C ALA A 178 -8.01 1.84 -6.66
N TYR A 179 -7.14 1.61 -5.67
CA TYR A 179 -6.78 2.66 -4.70
C TYR A 179 -5.67 3.64 -5.13
N LEU A 180 -4.96 3.38 -6.23
CA LEU A 180 -4.01 4.35 -6.81
C LEU A 180 -4.58 5.08 -8.03
N CYS A 181 -5.32 4.43 -8.92
CA CYS A 181 -5.85 5.04 -10.15
C CYS A 181 -7.35 5.39 -10.09
N GLY A 182 -8.06 4.94 -9.05
CA GLY A 182 -9.47 5.28 -8.84
C GLY A 182 -10.44 4.50 -9.73
N VAL A 183 -10.01 3.39 -10.32
CA VAL A 183 -10.77 2.50 -11.21
C VAL A 183 -10.54 1.04 -10.81
N LYS A 184 -11.61 0.27 -10.56
CA LYS A 184 -11.46 -1.18 -10.32
C LYS A 184 -11.08 -1.91 -11.62
N ALA A 185 -10.11 -2.80 -11.52
CA ALA A 185 -9.54 -3.55 -12.64
C ALA A 185 -9.78 -5.07 -12.49
N ASN A 186 -9.29 -5.84 -13.47
CA ASN A 186 -9.27 -7.29 -13.41
C ASN A 186 -8.11 -7.79 -12.55
N GLU A 187 -8.32 -8.90 -11.85
CA GLU A 187 -7.31 -9.67 -11.14
C GLU A 187 -6.05 -9.89 -12.00
N GLY A 188 -4.88 -9.61 -11.44
CA GLY A 188 -3.58 -9.77 -12.08
C GLY A 188 -3.18 -8.65 -13.05
N THR A 189 -4.04 -7.67 -13.31
CA THR A 189 -3.75 -6.54 -14.23
C THR A 189 -3.34 -5.28 -13.46
N VAL A 190 -2.36 -4.52 -13.99
CA VAL A 190 -1.70 -3.41 -13.29
C VAL A 190 -1.93 -2.10 -14.05
N GLY A 191 -2.52 -1.11 -13.38
CA GLY A 191 -2.65 0.26 -13.91
C GLY A 191 -3.56 0.37 -15.15
N VAL A 192 -4.42 -0.60 -15.40
CA VAL A 192 -5.29 -0.69 -16.58
C VAL A 192 -6.74 -0.96 -16.19
N SER A 193 -7.69 -0.57 -17.03
CA SER A 193 -9.12 -0.82 -16.79
C SER A 193 -9.48 -2.30 -16.95
N ALA A 194 -10.66 -2.69 -16.46
CA ALA A 194 -11.24 -4.02 -16.62
C ALA A 194 -11.53 -4.46 -18.07
N ALA A 195 -11.24 -3.63 -19.07
CA ALA A 195 -11.26 -4.01 -20.49
C ALA A 195 -9.93 -4.60 -20.99
N THR A 196 -8.87 -4.59 -20.18
CA THR A 196 -7.64 -5.36 -20.43
C THR A 196 -7.85 -6.80 -19.95
N GLU A 197 -7.62 -7.76 -20.84
CA GLU A 197 -7.62 -9.20 -20.52
C GLU A 197 -6.24 -9.61 -20.01
N ARG A 198 -6.20 -10.43 -18.95
CA ARG A 198 -4.95 -10.79 -18.28
C ARG A 198 -4.03 -11.56 -19.23
N THR A 199 -2.74 -11.26 -19.21
CA THR A 199 -1.67 -11.72 -20.14
C THR A 199 -1.78 -11.27 -21.60
N GLU A 200 -2.93 -10.76 -22.07
CA GLU A 200 -3.12 -10.34 -23.46
C GLU A 200 -2.61 -8.91 -23.71
N CYS A 201 -1.31 -8.78 -23.99
CA CYS A 201 -0.61 -7.51 -24.21
C CYS A 201 -1.35 -6.54 -25.15
N ASN A 202 -1.90 -7.04 -26.25
CA ASN A 202 -2.69 -6.28 -27.22
C ASN A 202 -3.94 -5.57 -26.64
N THR A 203 -4.46 -6.01 -25.50
CA THR A 203 -5.58 -5.36 -24.78
C THR A 203 -5.15 -4.27 -23.81
N THR A 204 -3.84 -4.05 -23.63
CA THR A 204 -3.31 -2.96 -22.76
C THR A 204 -3.61 -1.59 -23.35
N GLN A 205 -3.48 -1.43 -24.68
CA GLN A 205 -3.47 -0.13 -25.34
C GLN A 205 -4.85 0.53 -25.40
N GLY A 206 -4.94 1.76 -24.91
CA GLY A 206 -6.19 2.53 -24.80
C GLY A 206 -6.99 2.24 -23.52
N ASN A 207 -6.50 1.33 -22.67
CA ASN A 207 -7.12 0.93 -21.41
C ASN A 207 -6.31 1.40 -20.18
N GLU A 208 -5.20 2.12 -20.37
CA GLU A 208 -4.34 2.64 -19.32
C GLU A 208 -5.07 3.65 -18.41
N VAL A 209 -4.91 3.53 -17.08
CA VAL A 209 -5.50 4.45 -16.10
C VAL A 209 -4.43 5.12 -15.23
N THR A 210 -4.34 6.45 -15.32
CA THR A 210 -3.33 7.26 -14.61
C THR A 210 -3.51 7.23 -13.09
N SER A 211 -2.41 7.14 -12.34
CA SER A 211 -2.42 7.09 -10.88
C SER A 211 -2.53 8.46 -10.19
N ILE A 212 -2.82 8.46 -8.89
CA ILE A 212 -2.75 9.65 -8.05
C ILE A 212 -1.32 10.20 -7.89
N LEU A 213 -0.27 9.36 -8.03
CA LEU A 213 1.11 9.85 -8.12
C LEU A 213 1.32 10.65 -9.40
N ARG A 214 0.78 10.19 -10.54
CA ARG A 214 0.75 10.96 -11.79
C ARG A 214 0.08 12.32 -11.58
N TRP A 215 -1.12 12.32 -11.00
CA TRP A 215 -1.88 13.55 -10.74
C TRP A 215 -1.15 14.53 -9.80
N ALA A 216 -0.45 14.02 -8.78
CA ALA A 216 0.35 14.83 -7.87
C ALA A 216 1.57 15.43 -8.58
N LYS A 217 2.26 14.62 -9.39
CA LYS A 217 3.42 15.03 -10.20
C LYS A 217 3.05 16.12 -11.21
N ASP A 218 1.90 16.01 -11.89
CA ASP A 218 1.42 17.02 -12.84
C ASP A 218 0.96 18.33 -12.18
N ALA A 219 0.49 18.29 -10.93
CA ALA A 219 0.31 19.49 -10.12
C ALA A 219 1.65 20.14 -9.70
N GLY A 220 2.77 19.44 -9.89
CA GLY A 220 4.13 19.85 -9.52
C GLY A 220 4.50 19.54 -8.06
N LYS A 221 3.76 18.65 -7.39
CA LYS A 221 4.17 18.09 -6.10
C LYS A 221 5.35 17.13 -6.32
N SER A 222 6.15 16.90 -5.28
CA SER A 222 7.10 15.79 -5.28
C SER A 222 6.34 14.47 -5.08
N VAL A 223 6.92 13.36 -5.50
CA VAL A 223 6.29 12.03 -5.41
C VAL A 223 7.32 11.00 -5.00
N GLY A 224 6.92 9.97 -4.26
CA GLY A 224 7.80 8.86 -3.96
C GLY A 224 7.09 7.59 -3.55
N ILE A 225 7.85 6.50 -3.62
CA ILE A 225 7.45 5.14 -3.24
C ILE A 225 8.50 4.62 -2.24
N VAL A 226 8.03 4.08 -1.11
CA VAL A 226 8.82 3.42 -0.09
C VAL A 226 8.14 2.11 0.27
N THR A 227 8.85 1.00 0.13
CA THR A 227 8.28 -0.34 0.30
C THR A 227 9.27 -1.35 0.85
N THR A 228 8.80 -2.41 1.53
CA THR A 228 9.62 -3.60 1.84
C THR A 228 9.67 -4.63 0.71
N THR A 229 9.01 -4.35 -0.42
CA THR A 229 8.86 -5.27 -1.55
C THR A 229 9.87 -4.97 -2.66
N ARG A 230 9.94 -5.79 -3.71
CA ARG A 230 10.49 -5.34 -4.99
C ARG A 230 9.72 -4.11 -5.48
N VAL A 231 10.38 -3.00 -5.79
CA VAL A 231 9.74 -1.77 -6.33
C VAL A 231 8.99 -1.96 -7.67
N ASN A 232 9.12 -3.13 -8.29
CA ASN A 232 8.42 -3.59 -9.50
C ASN A 232 7.20 -4.48 -9.19
N HIS A 233 6.84 -4.67 -7.94
CA HIS A 233 5.74 -5.54 -7.54
C HIS A 233 4.38 -4.83 -7.69
N ALA A 234 3.26 -5.53 -7.50
CA ALA A 234 1.96 -5.18 -8.09
C ALA A 234 1.41 -3.80 -7.67
N THR A 235 1.52 -3.47 -6.38
CA THR A 235 1.10 -2.17 -5.86
C THR A 235 2.00 -1.01 -6.25
N PRO A 236 3.33 -1.06 -5.98
CA PRO A 236 4.19 0.06 -6.34
C PRO A 236 4.18 0.26 -7.86
N SER A 237 4.03 -0.81 -8.65
CA SER A 237 3.91 -0.71 -10.11
C SER A 237 2.59 -0.08 -10.59
N ALA A 238 1.43 -0.35 -9.98
CA ALA A 238 0.19 0.36 -10.34
C ALA A 238 0.25 1.88 -10.07
N ALA A 239 1.25 2.35 -9.31
CA ALA A 239 1.53 3.77 -9.16
C ALA A 239 2.13 4.43 -10.43
N TYR A 240 2.73 3.66 -11.35
CA TYR A 240 3.55 4.20 -12.45
C TYR A 240 3.59 3.39 -13.76
N ALA A 241 3.02 2.19 -13.81
CA ALA A 241 3.11 1.26 -14.93
C ALA A 241 1.72 0.75 -15.37
N HIS A 242 1.65 0.31 -16.62
CA HIS A 242 0.46 -0.23 -17.28
C HIS A 242 0.81 -1.60 -17.87
N SER A 243 0.19 -2.68 -17.38
CA SER A 243 0.52 -4.06 -17.77
C SER A 243 -0.69 -5.00 -17.71
N ALA A 244 -0.81 -5.85 -18.73
CA ALA A 244 -1.78 -6.95 -18.77
C ALA A 244 -1.42 -8.11 -17.81
N ASP A 245 -0.21 -8.18 -17.25
CA ASP A 245 0.07 -9.07 -16.10
C ASP A 245 1.06 -8.45 -15.09
N ARG A 246 0.78 -8.65 -13.81
CA ARG A 246 1.65 -8.28 -12.66
C ARG A 246 2.97 -9.03 -12.63
N ASP A 247 3.05 -10.24 -13.20
CA ASP A 247 4.27 -11.07 -13.15
C ASP A 247 5.34 -10.65 -14.18
N TRP A 248 5.07 -9.67 -15.06
CA TRP A 248 6.03 -9.13 -16.05
C TRP A 248 7.06 -8.16 -15.41
N TYR A 249 7.76 -8.64 -14.37
CA TYR A 249 8.70 -7.85 -13.57
C TYR A 249 9.94 -7.41 -14.36
N SER A 250 10.47 -8.29 -15.20
CA SER A 250 11.47 -8.02 -16.24
C SER A 250 11.09 -8.73 -17.54
N ASP A 251 11.82 -8.44 -18.61
CA ASP A 251 11.69 -9.07 -19.93
C ASP A 251 11.89 -10.60 -19.90
N ASN A 252 12.58 -11.14 -18.88
CA ASN A 252 12.75 -12.57 -18.65
C ASN A 252 11.44 -13.28 -18.20
N GLU A 253 10.46 -12.55 -17.68
CA GLU A 253 9.16 -13.09 -17.27
C GLU A 253 8.04 -12.89 -18.32
N MET A 254 8.31 -12.16 -19.41
CA MET A 254 7.35 -11.88 -20.46
C MET A 254 7.28 -13.00 -21.52
N PRO A 255 6.07 -13.35 -22.04
CA PRO A 255 5.97 -14.25 -23.18
C PRO A 255 6.52 -13.58 -24.46
N PRO A 256 7.13 -14.34 -25.40
CA PRO A 256 7.65 -13.82 -26.66
C PRO A 256 6.62 -13.01 -27.45
N GLU A 257 5.34 -13.38 -27.36
CA GLU A 257 4.21 -12.72 -27.99
C GLU A 257 4.07 -11.28 -27.48
N ALA A 258 4.06 -11.06 -26.16
CA ALA A 258 3.96 -9.72 -25.57
C ALA A 258 5.19 -8.85 -25.87
N LEU A 259 6.38 -9.45 -25.89
CA LEU A 259 7.62 -8.77 -26.31
C LEU A 259 7.54 -8.33 -27.78
N SER A 260 7.02 -9.19 -28.66
CA SER A 260 6.85 -8.90 -30.10
C SER A 260 5.78 -7.86 -30.39
N GLN A 261 4.71 -7.83 -29.58
CA GLN A 261 3.64 -6.82 -29.64
C GLN A 261 4.09 -5.45 -29.08
N GLY A 262 5.25 -5.39 -28.43
CA GLY A 262 5.89 -4.15 -28.01
C GLY A 262 5.65 -3.75 -26.56
N CYS A 263 4.91 -4.54 -25.77
CA CYS A 263 4.76 -4.32 -24.32
C CYS A 263 6.12 -4.22 -23.61
N LYS A 264 6.14 -3.60 -22.43
CA LYS A 264 7.35 -3.35 -21.64
C LYS A 264 7.16 -3.87 -20.23
N ASP A 265 8.19 -4.54 -19.73
CA ASP A 265 8.24 -5.02 -18.37
C ASP A 265 8.20 -3.88 -17.35
N ILE A 266 7.77 -4.20 -16.14
CA ILE A 266 7.53 -3.21 -15.09
C ILE A 266 8.83 -2.48 -14.69
N ALA A 267 9.98 -3.16 -14.68
CA ALA A 267 11.27 -2.51 -14.43
C ALA A 267 11.59 -1.43 -15.47
N TYR A 268 11.37 -1.73 -16.75
CA TYR A 268 11.57 -0.79 -17.84
C TYR A 268 10.63 0.42 -17.71
N GLN A 269 9.36 0.19 -17.37
CA GLN A 269 8.40 1.27 -17.13
C GLN A 269 8.81 2.17 -15.94
N LEU A 270 9.41 1.61 -14.88
CA LEU A 270 9.95 2.38 -13.74
C LEU A 270 11.14 3.28 -14.13
N MET A 271 12.03 2.78 -14.99
CA MET A 271 13.34 3.40 -15.22
C MET A 271 13.43 4.24 -16.51
N HIS A 272 12.44 4.16 -17.39
CA HIS A 272 12.42 4.85 -18.68
C HIS A 272 11.33 5.96 -18.77
N ASN A 273 11.33 6.70 -19.88
CA ASN A 273 10.12 7.39 -20.34
C ASN A 273 9.29 6.41 -21.17
N VAL A 274 8.10 6.04 -20.68
CA VAL A 274 7.11 5.38 -21.54
C VAL A 274 6.62 6.43 -22.53
N ARG A 275 6.80 6.16 -23.83
CA ARG A 275 6.11 6.92 -24.88
C ARG A 275 4.80 6.18 -25.18
N ASP A 276 3.73 6.92 -25.41
CA ASP A 276 2.51 6.38 -26.01
C ASP A 276 2.87 5.49 -27.22
N ILE A 277 2.23 4.34 -27.35
CA ILE A 277 2.49 3.36 -28.41
C ILE A 277 1.85 3.85 -29.74
N GLU A 278 2.33 4.99 -30.24
CA GLU A 278 1.92 5.53 -31.54
C GLU A 278 2.57 4.74 -32.68
N ALA A 279 1.76 3.85 -33.27
CA ALA A 279 1.88 3.32 -34.63
C ALA A 279 3.14 2.51 -34.99
N SER A 280 3.15 1.24 -34.59
CA SER A 280 3.76 0.15 -35.39
C SER A 280 2.89 -0.21 -36.61
N ALA A 281 2.44 0.79 -37.37
CA ALA A 281 1.85 0.57 -38.69
C ALA A 281 2.93 -0.07 -39.58
N GLY A 282 2.69 -1.29 -40.03
CA GLY A 282 3.76 -2.22 -40.42
C GLY A 282 4.73 -1.71 -41.48
N VAL A 283 6.00 -1.60 -41.11
CA VAL A 283 7.15 -1.48 -42.01
C VAL A 283 8.19 -2.51 -41.58
N GLN A 284 8.68 -3.34 -42.49
CA GLN A 284 9.69 -4.35 -42.17
C GLN A 284 11.06 -3.69 -41.91
N PRO A 285 11.88 -4.24 -40.98
CA PRO A 285 13.21 -3.71 -40.70
C PRO A 285 14.23 -4.17 -41.76
N ASP A 286 14.12 -3.63 -42.98
CA ASP A 286 15.18 -3.78 -43.97
C ASP A 286 16.44 -3.00 -43.53
N SER A 287 17.57 -3.68 -43.67
CA SER A 287 18.90 -3.28 -43.20
C SER A 287 19.38 -1.87 -43.58
N LEU A 288 20.18 -1.24 -42.70
CA LEU A 288 21.57 -0.78 -42.92
C LEU A 288 22.11 -0.02 -41.66
N PRO A 289 23.43 0.26 -41.52
CA PRO A 289 24.07 0.35 -40.20
C PRO A 289 24.33 1.77 -39.64
N TYR A 290 24.77 1.79 -38.37
CA TYR A 290 25.45 2.89 -37.69
C TYR A 290 26.49 3.63 -38.55
N PRO A 291 26.49 4.97 -38.52
CA PRO A 291 27.69 5.78 -38.67
C PRO A 291 28.14 6.39 -37.33
N GLN A 292 29.44 6.32 -37.04
CA GLN A 292 30.07 7.24 -36.10
C GLN A 292 30.11 8.65 -36.72
N SER A 293 30.04 9.71 -35.92
CA SER A 293 30.21 11.08 -36.42
C SER A 293 31.17 11.88 -35.53
N SER A 294 32.21 12.44 -36.15
CA SER A 294 33.07 13.46 -35.54
C SER A 294 33.50 14.47 -36.61
N TRP A 295 33.67 15.73 -36.20
CA TRP A 295 34.28 16.85 -36.94
C TRP A 295 33.58 17.37 -38.22
N LEU A 296 32.91 18.52 -38.01
CA LEU A 296 33.10 19.82 -38.68
C LEU A 296 32.91 20.05 -40.22
N GLU A 297 32.21 21.15 -40.47
CA GLU A 297 32.45 22.22 -41.47
C GLU A 297 31.93 22.19 -42.93
N LEU A 298 31.37 23.37 -43.29
CA LEU A 298 31.48 24.14 -44.55
C LEU A 298 30.89 23.61 -45.89
N ALA A 299 29.87 24.33 -46.38
CA ALA A 299 29.97 25.32 -47.49
C ALA A 299 28.93 25.27 -48.64
N VAL A 300 28.22 26.40 -48.79
CA VAL A 300 28.02 27.17 -50.04
C VAL A 300 27.14 26.62 -51.20
N ARG A 301 25.97 27.27 -51.34
CA ARG A 301 25.30 27.83 -52.56
C ARG A 301 25.40 27.08 -53.91
N ASN A 302 24.24 26.90 -54.57
CA ASN A 302 23.83 27.74 -55.73
C ASN A 302 22.35 27.49 -56.16
N LEU A 303 21.89 28.17 -57.22
CA LEU A 303 20.46 28.43 -57.55
C LEU A 303 19.97 27.64 -58.83
N PRO A 304 18.96 28.04 -59.66
CA PRO A 304 17.76 27.22 -59.95
C PRO A 304 17.47 27.13 -61.48
N PRO A 305 16.24 27.37 -62.00
CA PRO A 305 14.92 26.71 -61.88
C PRO A 305 14.54 25.92 -63.19
N TRP A 306 13.26 25.54 -63.42
CA TRP A 306 12.51 25.69 -64.72
C TRP A 306 11.07 25.08 -64.70
N ASN A 307 10.08 25.96 -64.65
CA ASN A 307 8.72 26.02 -65.27
C ASN A 307 8.00 24.87 -66.07
N TYR A 308 6.68 24.79 -65.80
CA TYR A 308 5.49 24.81 -66.73
C TYR A 308 4.84 23.59 -67.46
N LEU A 309 3.48 23.60 -67.42
CA LEU A 309 2.41 23.13 -68.36
C LEU A 309 2.13 21.61 -68.56
N ASP A 310 0.93 21.06 -68.81
CA ASP A 310 -0.52 21.40 -68.70
C ASP A 310 -1.37 20.27 -69.41
N LEU A 311 -2.70 20.24 -69.20
CA LEU A 311 -3.82 19.68 -70.04
C LEU A 311 -4.29 18.17 -70.12
N TYR A 312 -5.61 18.00 -69.86
CA TYR A 312 -6.67 17.06 -70.39
C TYR A 312 -6.45 15.50 -70.50
N TYR A 313 -7.43 14.57 -70.42
CA TYR A 313 -8.73 14.43 -71.14
C TYR A 313 -9.74 13.39 -70.52
N PHE A 314 -11.05 13.74 -70.45
CA PHE A 314 -12.30 12.95 -70.72
C PHE A 314 -12.92 11.80 -69.85
N TRP A 315 -14.28 11.74 -69.95
CA TRP A 315 -15.33 10.75 -69.53
C TRP A 315 -15.58 9.75 -70.72
N PRO A 316 -16.36 8.60 -70.71
CA PRO A 316 -17.72 8.51 -70.12
C PRO A 316 -18.43 7.16 -69.74
N LEU A 317 -19.46 7.28 -68.86
CA LEU A 317 -20.80 6.62 -68.78
C LEU A 317 -21.09 5.14 -69.13
N ARG A 318 -21.86 4.45 -68.25
CA ARG A 318 -23.07 3.63 -68.60
C ARG A 318 -24.01 3.26 -67.42
N ILE A 319 -25.30 3.02 -67.74
CA ILE A 319 -26.47 2.58 -66.90
C ILE A 319 -27.57 2.05 -67.89
N PRO A 320 -28.82 1.58 -67.55
CA PRO A 320 -29.45 1.07 -66.29
C PRO A 320 -30.40 -0.18 -66.46
N SER A 321 -31.18 -0.53 -65.42
CA SER A 321 -32.49 -1.28 -65.40
C SER A 321 -32.45 -2.83 -65.56
N THR A 322 -33.34 -3.72 -65.06
CA THR A 322 -34.63 -3.75 -64.26
C THR A 322 -34.62 -4.99 -63.31
N GLY A 323 -35.58 -5.37 -62.43
CA GLY A 323 -36.85 -4.80 -61.90
C GLY A 323 -38.04 -5.81 -61.82
N GLY A 324 -38.61 -6.11 -60.62
CA GLY A 324 -39.79 -7.01 -60.46
C GLY A 324 -40.27 -7.33 -59.01
N GLN A 325 -41.54 -7.76 -58.85
CA GLN A 325 -42.32 -8.16 -57.63
C GLN A 325 -43.38 -9.22 -58.09
N PRO A 326 -44.27 -9.89 -57.27
CA PRO A 326 -44.76 -9.57 -55.91
C PRO A 326 -45.04 -10.74 -54.91
N GLN A 327 -45.50 -10.43 -53.68
CA GLN A 327 -46.75 -10.92 -53.01
C GLN A 327 -46.70 -10.97 -51.45
N ASP A 328 -47.88 -10.70 -50.85
CA ASP A 328 -48.24 -10.52 -49.41
C ASP A 328 -49.11 -11.72 -48.91
N PRO A 329 -49.83 -11.75 -47.73
CA PRO A 329 -50.12 -10.74 -46.67
C PRO A 329 -49.76 -11.20 -45.22
N GLY A 330 -49.96 -10.50 -44.09
CA GLY A 330 -50.55 -9.19 -43.67
C GLY A 330 -50.32 -9.06 -42.12
N TRP A 331 -50.99 -8.34 -41.20
CA TRP A 331 -52.15 -7.41 -41.04
C TRP A 331 -51.79 -6.51 -39.80
N SER A 332 -51.84 -5.17 -39.78
CA SER A 332 -52.97 -4.20 -39.59
C SER A 332 -53.70 -4.29 -38.23
N TRP A 333 -54.09 -3.22 -37.48
CA TRP A 333 -54.43 -1.80 -37.78
C TRP A 333 -54.21 -0.83 -36.57
N GLY A 334 -54.14 0.51 -36.80
CA GLY A 334 -54.38 1.54 -35.75
C GLY A 334 -53.87 2.98 -36.02
N GLN A 335 -54.76 3.98 -36.11
CA GLN A 335 -54.58 5.45 -36.33
C GLN A 335 -55.86 6.19 -35.81
N PRO A 336 -56.08 7.54 -35.86
CA PRO A 336 -55.26 8.69 -36.34
C PRO A 336 -55.19 10.00 -35.46
N VAL A 337 -54.41 10.98 -35.94
CA VAL A 337 -54.30 12.50 -35.80
C VAL A 337 -55.42 13.35 -35.09
N PRO A 338 -55.22 14.67 -34.71
CA PRO A 338 -54.56 15.77 -35.48
C PRO A 338 -53.77 16.91 -34.75
N THR A 339 -53.22 17.83 -35.57
CA THR A 339 -52.51 19.10 -35.22
C THR A 339 -53.37 20.35 -35.54
N PRO A 340 -52.92 21.59 -35.22
CA PRO A 340 -52.46 22.51 -36.31
C PRO A 340 -51.41 23.62 -35.96
N HIS A 341 -50.71 24.08 -37.02
CA HIS A 341 -50.17 25.43 -37.39
C HIS A 341 -49.94 26.57 -36.35
N LEU A 342 -48.94 27.48 -36.48
CA LEU A 342 -48.78 28.47 -37.58
C LEU A 342 -47.38 29.15 -37.73
N TYR A 343 -47.27 30.07 -38.70
CA TYR A 343 -46.07 30.70 -39.32
C TYR A 343 -45.42 31.89 -38.57
N HIS A 344 -44.15 32.21 -38.92
CA HIS A 344 -43.80 33.53 -39.52
C HIS A 344 -42.48 33.53 -40.32
N LEU A 345 -42.29 34.52 -41.20
CA LEU A 345 -41.16 34.70 -42.16
C LEU A 345 -40.61 36.15 -42.10
N TYR A 346 -39.33 36.39 -42.47
CA TYR A 346 -38.91 37.20 -43.65
C TYR A 346 -37.37 37.48 -43.77
N HIS A 347 -36.82 37.28 -44.99
CA HIS A 347 -35.74 38.03 -45.73
C HIS A 347 -34.39 38.43 -45.05
N ARG A 348 -33.19 38.04 -45.55
CA ARG A 348 -32.41 38.40 -46.80
C ARG A 348 -31.59 39.72 -46.70
N PRO A 349 -30.46 39.89 -47.43
CA PRO A 349 -29.29 39.02 -47.61
C PRO A 349 -27.92 39.78 -47.50
N GLY A 350 -26.77 39.10 -47.60
CA GLY A 350 -25.48 39.81 -47.76
C GLY A 350 -24.30 38.90 -48.12
N LEU A 351 -23.48 39.28 -49.11
CA LEU A 351 -22.19 38.65 -49.42
C LEU A 351 -21.06 39.43 -48.73
N LEU A 352 -20.06 38.70 -48.20
CA LEU A 352 -18.70 39.19 -48.00
C LEU A 352 -17.70 38.02 -48.13
N ALA A 353 -16.42 38.33 -48.32
CA ALA A 353 -15.40 37.43 -48.87
C ALA A 353 -14.88 36.35 -47.88
N PRO A 354 -14.34 35.21 -48.38
CA PRO A 354 -13.58 34.27 -47.56
C PRO A 354 -12.25 34.90 -47.06
N PRO A 355 -11.73 34.47 -45.89
CA PRO A 355 -10.47 34.98 -45.34
C PRO A 355 -9.24 34.47 -46.12
N PRO A 356 -8.11 35.20 -46.08
CA PRO A 356 -6.90 34.84 -46.82
C PRO A 356 -6.11 33.70 -46.18
N PRO A 357 -5.34 32.91 -46.96
CA PRO A 357 -4.49 31.85 -46.44
C PRO A 357 -3.22 32.42 -45.79
N CYS A 358 -3.14 32.33 -44.47
CA CYS A 358 -1.91 32.48 -43.67
C CYS A 358 -1.90 31.36 -42.61
N GLY A 359 -0.76 30.79 -42.21
CA GLY A 359 0.61 31.16 -42.59
C GLY A 359 1.62 30.72 -41.52
N THR A 360 1.81 29.40 -41.38
CA THR A 360 3.00 28.78 -40.74
C THR A 360 3.51 29.37 -39.42
N TRP A 361 2.65 29.48 -38.39
CA TRP A 361 3.10 29.82 -37.01
C TRP A 361 2.54 28.94 -35.87
N VAL A 362 1.67 27.96 -36.16
CA VAL A 362 1.08 27.07 -35.14
C VAL A 362 1.88 25.77 -34.93
N LEU A 363 2.52 25.25 -35.99
CA LEU A 363 3.26 23.96 -36.02
C LEU A 363 4.62 23.96 -35.27
N ARG A 364 4.70 24.64 -34.13
CA ARG A 364 5.79 24.52 -33.14
C ARG A 364 5.30 24.36 -31.69
N ARG A 365 3.97 24.34 -31.43
CA ARG A 365 3.42 24.09 -30.09
C ARG A 365 2.58 22.82 -29.93
N GLU A 366 2.13 22.21 -31.02
CA GLU A 366 1.46 20.88 -31.01
C GLU A 366 2.41 19.73 -31.40
N LEU A 367 3.71 20.02 -31.59
CA LEU A 367 4.75 19.01 -31.80
C LEU A 367 5.60 18.70 -30.55
N GLU A 368 5.28 19.32 -29.42
CA GLU A 368 5.50 18.69 -28.11
C GLU A 368 4.45 17.58 -27.92
N ARG A 369 4.56 16.51 -28.74
CA ARG A 369 3.72 15.32 -28.61
C ARG A 369 3.86 14.74 -27.21
N LYS A 370 2.79 14.08 -26.74
CA LYS A 370 2.68 13.45 -25.43
C LYS A 370 3.75 12.36 -25.23
N VAL A 371 4.93 12.76 -24.79
CA VAL A 371 5.80 11.86 -24.04
C VAL A 371 5.25 11.86 -22.64
N GLU A 372 4.65 10.76 -22.22
CA GLU A 372 4.31 10.63 -20.81
C GLU A 372 5.61 10.65 -20.00
N LYS A 373 5.72 11.65 -19.12
CA LYS A 373 6.90 11.82 -18.27
C LYS A 373 7.01 10.64 -17.32
N GLY A 374 7.86 9.68 -17.66
CA GLY A 374 7.84 8.36 -17.02
C GLY A 374 8.22 8.40 -15.54
N ALA A 375 7.98 7.27 -14.89
CA ALA A 375 8.29 6.97 -13.49
C ALA A 375 9.70 7.40 -13.03
N HIS A 376 10.68 7.39 -13.94
CA HIS A 376 12.04 7.87 -13.72
C HIS A 376 12.17 9.34 -13.24
N GLU A 377 11.12 10.18 -13.34
CA GLU A 377 11.07 11.53 -12.78
C GLU A 377 10.71 11.57 -11.26
N MET A 378 10.49 10.43 -10.57
CA MET A 378 10.20 10.39 -9.13
C MET A 378 11.46 10.73 -8.28
N PRO A 379 11.40 11.73 -7.36
CA PRO A 379 12.50 12.03 -6.44
C PRO A 379 12.91 10.91 -5.47
N VAL A 380 12.01 9.99 -5.10
CA VAL A 380 12.32 8.91 -4.15
C VAL A 380 11.68 7.60 -4.59
N ILE A 381 12.50 6.57 -4.76
CA ILE A 381 12.10 5.17 -4.96
C ILE A 381 12.96 4.32 -4.01
N MET A 382 12.35 3.62 -3.06
CA MET A 382 13.07 2.76 -2.10
C MET A 382 12.35 1.45 -1.82
N GLY A 383 13.11 0.35 -1.83
CA GLY A 383 12.66 -1.01 -1.50
C GLY A 383 13.67 -2.06 -1.96
N GLY A 384 13.22 -3.25 -2.32
CA GLY A 384 14.02 -4.28 -2.98
C GLY A 384 13.92 -4.24 -4.52
N GLY A 385 14.49 -5.25 -5.17
CA GLY A 385 14.29 -5.54 -6.59
C GLY A 385 15.48 -5.32 -7.51
N ARG A 386 16.72 -5.35 -6.99
CA ARG A 386 17.93 -5.14 -7.81
C ARG A 386 17.97 -6.04 -9.06
N LYS A 387 17.55 -7.31 -8.97
CA LYS A 387 17.77 -8.29 -10.05
C LYS A 387 17.04 -7.99 -11.36
N TYR A 388 15.91 -7.29 -11.31
CA TYR A 388 15.13 -6.93 -12.51
C TYR A 388 15.72 -5.74 -13.28
N MET A 389 16.71 -5.07 -12.69
CA MET A 389 17.37 -3.88 -13.23
C MET A 389 18.65 -4.21 -14.01
N PHE A 390 19.15 -5.44 -13.92
CA PHE A 390 20.47 -5.84 -14.41
C PHE A 390 20.41 -7.04 -15.39
N PRO A 391 21.35 -7.14 -16.34
CA PRO A 391 21.44 -8.28 -17.26
C PRO A 391 21.73 -9.61 -16.56
N LYS A 392 21.32 -10.72 -17.18
CA LYS A 392 21.45 -12.09 -16.64
C LYS A 392 22.87 -12.59 -16.35
N ASN A 393 23.89 -11.91 -16.87
CA ASN A 393 25.30 -12.19 -16.59
C ASN A 393 25.86 -11.39 -15.38
N ARG A 394 25.08 -10.48 -14.79
CA ARG A 394 25.50 -9.62 -13.68
C ARG A 394 25.24 -10.30 -12.34
N THR A 395 26.29 -10.46 -11.53
CA THR A 395 26.18 -10.81 -10.11
C THR A 395 25.56 -9.66 -9.32
N ASP A 396 24.81 -10.01 -8.28
CA ASP A 396 24.37 -9.03 -7.29
C ASP A 396 25.57 -8.49 -6.49
N VAL A 397 25.42 -7.30 -5.90
CA VAL A 397 26.47 -6.61 -5.13
C VAL A 397 26.67 -7.16 -3.72
N GLU A 398 25.68 -7.85 -3.18
CA GLU A 398 25.65 -8.36 -1.81
C GLU A 398 25.71 -9.89 -1.78
N TYR A 399 25.02 -10.52 -2.74
CA TYR A 399 24.93 -11.97 -2.89
C TYR A 399 25.72 -12.48 -4.10
N GLU A 400 27.01 -12.08 -4.20
CA GLU A 400 27.87 -12.37 -5.37
C GLU A 400 27.90 -13.86 -5.78
N MET A 401 27.75 -14.76 -4.80
CA MET A 401 27.82 -16.22 -4.95
C MET A 401 26.45 -16.92 -5.13
N ASP A 402 25.31 -16.22 -5.00
CA ASP A 402 23.99 -16.81 -5.25
C ASP A 402 23.52 -16.55 -6.69
N GLU A 403 23.40 -17.61 -7.48
CA GLU A 403 22.90 -17.53 -8.85
C GLU A 403 21.43 -17.09 -8.95
N LYS A 404 20.65 -17.17 -7.86
CA LYS A 404 19.26 -16.68 -7.79
C LYS A 404 19.15 -15.17 -7.54
N ALA A 405 20.22 -14.56 -7.04
CA ALA A 405 20.32 -13.13 -6.81
C ALA A 405 20.81 -12.36 -8.05
N ARG A 406 21.47 -13.04 -8.99
CA ARG A 406 21.89 -12.48 -10.29
C ARG A 406 20.76 -11.73 -10.99
N GLY A 407 21.16 -10.78 -11.84
CA GLY A 407 20.26 -10.10 -12.75
C GLY A 407 19.40 -11.07 -13.57
N THR A 408 18.22 -10.62 -14.01
CA THR A 408 17.29 -11.45 -14.77
C THR A 408 17.25 -11.11 -16.25
N ARG A 409 17.51 -9.84 -16.63
CA ARG A 409 17.21 -9.32 -17.97
C ARG A 409 17.94 -10.05 -19.10
N LEU A 410 17.21 -10.34 -20.16
CA LEU A 410 17.71 -10.98 -21.40
C LEU A 410 18.09 -9.94 -22.46
N ASP A 411 17.45 -8.77 -22.44
CA ASP A 411 17.71 -7.63 -23.34
C ASP A 411 19.09 -6.98 -23.21
N GLY A 412 19.84 -7.33 -22.15
CA GLY A 412 21.19 -6.82 -21.90
C GLY A 412 21.26 -5.41 -21.32
N LEU A 413 20.13 -4.79 -20.95
CA LEU A 413 20.10 -3.43 -20.40
C LEU A 413 20.49 -3.37 -18.92
N ASN A 414 21.22 -2.33 -18.55
CA ASN A 414 21.34 -1.89 -17.16
C ASN A 414 20.39 -0.71 -16.92
N LEU A 415 19.24 -0.99 -16.30
CA LEU A 415 18.21 0.02 -16.07
C LEU A 415 18.63 1.09 -15.04
N ILE A 416 19.58 0.78 -14.15
CA ILE A 416 20.11 1.75 -13.19
C ILE A 416 20.91 2.85 -13.91
N ASP A 417 21.68 2.50 -14.94
CA ASP A 417 22.45 3.48 -15.72
C ASP A 417 21.53 4.27 -16.67
N ILE A 418 20.45 3.65 -17.17
CA ILE A 418 19.38 4.34 -17.89
C ILE A 418 18.69 5.37 -16.96
N TRP A 419 18.28 4.97 -15.75
CA TRP A 419 17.67 5.86 -14.76
C TRP A 419 18.57 7.06 -14.42
N LYS A 420 19.89 6.84 -14.27
CA LYS A 420 20.88 7.91 -14.07
C LYS A 420 20.99 8.82 -15.30
N SER A 421 20.99 8.26 -16.51
CA SER A 421 21.16 9.01 -17.76
C SER A 421 20.09 10.08 -18.00
N PHE A 422 18.87 9.85 -17.52
CA PHE A 422 17.76 10.81 -17.59
C PHE A 422 17.80 11.90 -16.50
N LYS A 423 18.65 11.79 -15.47
CA LYS A 423 18.68 12.80 -14.39
C LYS A 423 19.39 14.08 -14.85
N PRO A 424 18.86 15.28 -14.51
CA PRO A 424 19.51 16.53 -14.92
C PRO A 424 20.92 16.64 -14.32
N LYS A 425 21.93 16.95 -15.14
CA LYS A 425 23.34 17.00 -14.72
C LYS A 425 23.69 18.02 -13.62
N HIS A 426 22.73 18.87 -13.23
CA HIS A 426 22.84 19.85 -12.13
C HIS A 426 22.11 19.40 -10.85
N LYS A 427 21.66 18.14 -10.80
CA LYS A 427 20.86 17.56 -9.71
C LYS A 427 21.59 16.39 -9.07
N HIS A 428 21.50 16.30 -7.74
CA HIS A 428 22.17 15.26 -6.96
C HIS A 428 21.35 13.98 -6.96
N SER A 429 21.64 13.07 -7.90
CA SER A 429 20.99 11.77 -8.02
C SER A 429 21.85 10.64 -7.47
N HIS A 430 21.32 9.88 -6.51
CA HIS A 430 22.01 8.78 -5.83
C HIS A 430 21.32 7.45 -6.12
N TYR A 431 22.11 6.45 -6.47
CA TYR A 431 21.74 5.04 -6.39
C TYR A 431 22.47 4.44 -5.20
N ILE A 432 21.75 3.76 -4.31
CA ILE A 432 22.29 3.08 -3.13
C ILE A 432 21.70 1.68 -3.02
N TRP A 433 22.36 0.81 -2.25
CA TRP A 433 21.92 -0.58 -2.06
C TRP A 433 21.96 -1.06 -0.62
N ASN A 434 22.45 -0.26 0.34
CA ASN A 434 22.47 -0.63 1.76
C ASN A 434 22.14 0.54 2.71
N ARG A 435 21.84 0.19 3.96
CA ARG A 435 21.51 1.07 5.09
C ARG A 435 22.64 2.03 5.48
N THR A 436 23.90 1.60 5.36
CA THR A 436 25.05 2.45 5.69
C THR A 436 25.19 3.59 4.68
N GLU A 437 24.97 3.31 3.39
CA GLU A 437 24.85 4.34 2.35
C GLU A 437 23.63 5.25 2.59
N LEU A 438 22.46 4.68 2.91
CA LEU A 438 21.24 5.45 3.23
C LEU A 438 21.49 6.47 4.35
N LEU A 439 22.02 6.03 5.48
CA LEU A 439 22.23 6.86 6.67
C LEU A 439 23.40 7.86 6.52
N ALA A 440 24.26 7.69 5.51
CA ALA A 440 25.33 8.62 5.18
C ALA A 440 24.91 9.77 4.25
N LEU A 441 23.70 9.74 3.66
CA LEU A 441 23.20 10.80 2.81
C LEU A 441 22.73 12.02 3.62
N ASP A 442 23.03 13.23 3.13
CA ASP A 442 22.34 14.44 3.55
C ASP A 442 21.06 14.62 2.71
N PRO A 443 19.85 14.34 3.25
CA PRO A 443 18.60 14.46 2.51
C PRO A 443 18.31 15.89 2.03
N TYR A 444 18.92 16.92 2.63
CA TYR A 444 18.73 18.29 2.18
C TYR A 444 19.42 18.54 0.83
N THR A 445 20.52 17.83 0.54
CA THR A 445 21.23 17.91 -0.77
C THR A 445 20.66 16.98 -1.84
N VAL A 446 20.20 15.78 -1.49
CA VAL A 446 19.74 14.76 -2.46
C VAL A 446 18.50 15.22 -3.23
N ASP A 447 18.56 15.27 -4.55
CA ASP A 447 17.42 15.61 -5.42
C ASP A 447 16.65 14.36 -5.90
N TYR A 448 17.37 13.25 -6.11
CA TYR A 448 16.80 11.97 -6.55
C TYR A 448 17.47 10.81 -5.80
N LEU A 449 16.69 9.90 -5.24
CA LEU A 449 17.16 8.70 -4.56
C LEU A 449 16.50 7.44 -5.14
N LEU A 450 17.33 6.48 -5.52
CA LEU A 450 16.93 5.11 -5.83
C LEU A 450 17.69 4.15 -4.89
N GLY A 451 16.99 3.62 -3.88
CA GLY A 451 17.54 2.66 -2.93
C GLY A 451 16.99 1.27 -3.19
N LEU A 452 17.83 0.31 -3.61
CA LEU A 452 17.43 -1.07 -3.88
C LEU A 452 18.19 -2.04 -2.97
N PHE A 453 17.55 -2.41 -1.86
CA PHE A 453 18.19 -3.03 -0.69
C PHE A 453 18.31 -4.56 -0.75
N GLU A 454 17.56 -5.25 -1.61
CA GLU A 454 17.67 -6.70 -1.84
C GLU A 454 17.56 -7.05 -3.34
N PRO A 455 18.01 -8.24 -3.78
CA PRO A 455 17.85 -8.71 -5.16
C PRO A 455 16.38 -8.96 -5.51
N GLY A 456 15.68 -9.63 -4.60
CA GLY A 456 14.22 -9.73 -4.56
C GLY A 456 13.66 -8.69 -3.60
N ASP A 457 12.79 -9.14 -2.71
CA ASP A 457 12.15 -8.33 -1.68
C ASP A 457 13.05 -8.16 -0.46
N MET A 458 12.79 -7.15 0.38
CA MET A 458 13.57 -6.95 1.61
C MET A 458 13.39 -8.12 2.58
N GLN A 459 14.31 -8.31 3.52
CA GLN A 459 14.17 -9.37 4.54
C GLN A 459 13.05 -9.06 5.56
N TYR A 460 12.45 -10.09 6.16
CA TYR A 460 11.48 -9.93 7.27
C TYR A 460 12.13 -9.14 8.43
N GLU A 461 11.42 -8.27 9.13
CA GLU A 461 11.92 -7.50 10.28
C GLU A 461 12.52 -8.40 11.39
N LEU A 462 11.96 -9.59 11.60
CA LEU A 462 12.52 -10.61 12.52
C LEU A 462 13.82 -11.25 12.02
N ASN A 463 14.14 -11.12 10.73
CA ASN A 463 15.30 -11.72 10.07
C ASN A 463 16.19 -10.68 9.36
N ARG A 464 15.88 -9.38 9.51
CA ARG A 464 16.51 -8.26 8.80
C ARG A 464 17.92 -8.03 9.32
N ASN A 465 18.88 -7.95 8.40
CA ASN A 465 20.25 -7.62 8.78
C ASN A 465 20.36 -6.11 9.05
N ASN A 466 20.26 -5.73 10.32
CA ASN A 466 20.31 -4.34 10.79
C ASN A 466 21.60 -3.56 10.39
N VAL A 467 22.59 -4.18 9.75
CA VAL A 467 23.79 -3.53 9.19
C VAL A 467 23.58 -3.13 7.72
N THR A 468 22.94 -3.98 6.92
CA THR A 468 22.76 -3.81 5.46
C THR A 468 21.39 -3.30 5.07
N ASP A 469 20.33 -3.69 5.78
CA ASP A 469 18.94 -3.44 5.41
C ASP A 469 18.31 -2.35 6.28
N PRO A 470 17.82 -1.23 5.72
CA PRO A 470 17.08 -0.23 6.49
C PRO A 470 15.70 -0.75 6.90
N SER A 471 15.18 -0.32 8.05
CA SER A 471 13.78 -0.58 8.39
C SER A 471 12.82 0.27 7.55
N LEU A 472 11.55 -0.12 7.48
CA LEU A 472 10.52 0.68 6.81
C LEU A 472 10.42 2.09 7.40
N SER A 473 10.52 2.22 8.74
CA SER A 473 10.57 3.53 9.42
C SER A 473 11.75 4.40 8.97
N GLU A 474 12.94 3.82 8.77
CA GLU A 474 14.15 4.55 8.34
C GLU A 474 14.03 5.04 6.88
N MET A 475 13.47 4.21 6.00
CA MET A 475 13.19 4.60 4.61
C MET A 475 12.14 5.72 4.53
N VAL A 476 11.07 5.63 5.34
CA VAL A 476 10.03 6.68 5.42
C VAL A 476 10.59 8.00 5.90
N GLU A 477 11.47 7.98 6.92
CA GLU A 477 12.13 9.18 7.41
C GLU A 477 13.00 9.84 6.33
N MET A 478 13.81 9.06 5.59
CA MET A 478 14.60 9.59 4.48
C MET A 478 13.69 10.18 3.38
N ALA A 479 12.62 9.46 3.01
CA ALA A 479 11.69 9.90 1.97
C ALA A 479 11.02 11.23 2.33
N ILE A 480 10.49 11.38 3.55
CA ILE A 480 9.84 12.63 3.98
C ILE A 480 10.85 13.79 4.02
N LYS A 481 12.10 13.58 4.47
CA LYS A 481 13.13 14.63 4.46
C LYS A 481 13.50 15.10 3.04
N ILE A 482 13.52 14.21 2.04
CA ILE A 482 13.77 14.59 0.64
C ILE A 482 12.53 15.25 0.01
N LEU A 483 11.34 14.68 0.20
CA LEU A 483 10.11 15.11 -0.47
C LEU A 483 9.54 16.43 0.06
N SER A 484 9.65 16.69 1.37
CA SER A 484 9.15 17.90 2.04
C SER A 484 9.81 19.20 1.58
N LYS A 485 10.97 19.12 0.90
CA LYS A 485 11.69 20.27 0.32
C LYS A 485 10.91 20.98 -0.79
N ASN A 486 9.89 20.35 -1.37
CA ASN A 486 9.04 20.99 -2.37
C ASN A 486 7.94 21.84 -1.71
N PRO A 487 7.89 23.17 -1.94
CA PRO A 487 6.89 24.05 -1.32
C PRO A 487 5.45 23.74 -1.76
N LYS A 488 5.23 23.07 -2.90
CA LYS A 488 3.90 22.57 -3.32
C LYS A 488 3.43 21.34 -2.53
N GLY A 489 4.32 20.77 -1.71
CA GLY A 489 4.14 19.53 -0.98
C GLY A 489 4.44 18.28 -1.83
N PHE A 490 4.02 17.13 -1.32
CA PHE A 490 4.34 15.83 -1.89
C PHE A 490 3.21 14.80 -1.80
N PHE A 491 3.29 13.77 -2.62
CA PHE A 491 2.63 12.47 -2.39
C PHE A 491 3.70 11.46 -1.97
N LEU A 492 3.40 10.60 -1.01
CA LEU A 492 4.25 9.46 -0.65
C LEU A 492 3.38 8.21 -0.50
N LEU A 493 3.68 7.17 -1.29
CA LEU A 493 3.24 5.81 -1.04
C LEU A 493 4.23 5.15 -0.08
N VAL A 494 3.75 4.64 1.04
CA VAL A 494 4.48 3.84 2.02
C VAL A 494 3.81 2.48 2.16
N GLU A 495 4.60 1.43 2.22
CA GLU A 495 4.07 0.10 1.96
C GLU A 495 4.80 -1.02 2.74
N GLY A 496 3.99 -1.94 3.27
CA GLY A 496 4.40 -3.30 3.64
C GLY A 496 3.53 -4.30 2.87
N GLU A 497 3.78 -4.45 1.57
CA GLU A 497 2.90 -5.19 0.64
C GLU A 497 3.10 -6.74 0.70
N SER A 498 2.45 -7.59 -0.14
CA SER A 498 3.02 -8.86 -0.65
C SER A 498 2.20 -9.46 -1.83
N PRO A 499 2.55 -10.61 -2.47
CA PRO A 499 1.84 -11.14 -3.63
C PRO A 499 1.02 -12.40 -3.33
N GLY A 500 -0.27 -12.27 -3.56
CA GLY A 500 -1.04 -13.34 -4.16
C GLY A 500 -0.52 -13.75 -5.52
N ARG A 501 -0.03 -14.99 -5.62
CA ARG A 501 -0.11 -15.74 -6.87
C ARG A 501 -1.43 -16.50 -6.93
N HIS A 502 -2.49 -15.80 -7.30
CA HIS A 502 -3.76 -16.43 -7.70
C HIS A 502 -3.56 -17.14 -9.06
N GLY A 503 -3.14 -18.40 -8.97
CA GLY A 503 -3.11 -19.36 -10.08
C GLY A 503 -4.32 -20.29 -9.99
N MET A 504 -5.52 -19.76 -10.21
CA MET A 504 -6.73 -20.59 -10.17
C MET A 504 -6.72 -21.55 -11.38
N GLY A 505 -6.54 -22.85 -11.10
CA GLY A 505 -6.49 -23.88 -12.13
C GLY A 505 -7.86 -24.11 -12.79
N ILE A 506 -8.17 -23.31 -13.82
CA ILE A 506 -9.37 -23.49 -14.64
C ILE A 506 -9.38 -24.89 -15.27
N GLY A 507 -10.38 -25.70 -14.87
CA GLY A 507 -10.51 -27.10 -15.26
C GLY A 507 -10.96 -27.30 -16.71
N GLY A 508 -10.08 -27.04 -17.68
CA GLY A 508 -10.29 -27.33 -19.11
C GLY A 508 -9.61 -28.63 -19.54
N GLN A 509 -10.39 -29.64 -19.95
CA GLN A 509 -9.82 -30.87 -20.53
C GLN A 509 -9.35 -30.66 -21.98
N ILE A 510 -8.11 -30.24 -22.17
CA ILE A 510 -7.40 -30.38 -23.47
C ILE A 510 -6.01 -30.96 -23.21
N SER A 511 -5.71 -32.10 -23.84
CA SER A 511 -4.44 -32.81 -23.68
C SER A 511 -3.51 -32.57 -24.87
N PHE A 512 -2.37 -31.93 -24.64
CA PHE A 512 -1.24 -31.87 -25.58
C PHE A 512 0.05 -32.32 -24.89
N PRO A 513 1.00 -32.95 -25.62
CA PRO A 513 2.17 -33.61 -25.03
C PRO A 513 3.23 -32.61 -24.55
N ALA A 514 3.78 -32.84 -23.35
CA ALA A 514 4.77 -31.98 -22.74
C ALA A 514 6.21 -32.26 -23.22
N PRO A 515 7.02 -31.23 -23.54
CA PRO A 515 8.48 -31.32 -23.61
C PRO A 515 9.12 -31.13 -22.22
N SER A 516 10.12 -31.95 -21.90
CA SER A 516 11.20 -31.72 -20.91
C SER A 516 10.90 -30.86 -19.65
N LEU A 517 10.60 -31.55 -18.54
CA LEU A 517 10.57 -30.99 -17.18
C LEU A 517 11.98 -30.67 -16.65
N GLU A 518 12.48 -29.44 -16.83
CA GLU A 518 13.62 -28.94 -16.02
C GLU A 518 13.69 -27.40 -15.86
N ALA A 519 12.59 -26.69 -16.15
CA ALA A 519 12.45 -25.24 -15.93
C ALA A 519 11.15 -24.91 -15.18
N PHE A 520 10.99 -23.64 -14.76
CA PHE A 520 9.86 -23.10 -13.97
C PHE A 520 9.76 -23.57 -12.51
N ALA A 521 10.74 -23.15 -11.70
CA ALA A 521 10.62 -23.04 -10.24
C ALA A 521 11.20 -21.70 -9.70
N LEU A 522 11.09 -20.62 -10.48
CA LEU A 522 11.44 -19.27 -10.03
C LEU A 522 10.24 -18.66 -9.27
N VAL A 523 10.36 -18.67 -7.95
CA VAL A 523 9.41 -18.04 -7.03
C VAL A 523 9.68 -16.53 -7.03
N SER A 524 8.68 -15.75 -7.42
CA SER A 524 8.71 -14.29 -7.45
C SER A 524 7.74 -13.78 -6.40
N GLN A 525 8.28 -13.18 -5.35
CA GLN A 525 7.62 -12.95 -4.07
C GLN A 525 7.57 -11.42 -3.78
N GLY A 526 6.96 -10.92 -2.72
CA GLY A 526 6.72 -9.48 -2.49
C GLY A 526 7.14 -9.02 -1.10
N GLY A 527 6.44 -8.04 -0.53
CA GLY A 527 6.68 -7.55 0.83
C GLY A 527 6.35 -8.58 1.90
N ARG A 528 5.90 -8.18 3.08
CA ARG A 528 6.11 -9.04 4.26
C ARG A 528 4.86 -9.32 5.10
N ILE A 529 3.78 -8.54 5.01
CA ILE A 529 2.53 -8.86 5.72
C ILE A 529 1.81 -10.04 5.05
N ASP A 530 1.38 -9.88 3.78
CA ASP A 530 0.67 -10.96 3.04
C ASP A 530 1.51 -12.23 2.89
N HIS A 531 2.83 -12.14 2.68
CA HIS A 531 3.75 -13.29 2.75
C HIS A 531 3.66 -14.07 4.06
N GLY A 532 3.65 -13.38 5.21
CA GLY A 532 3.58 -14.05 6.50
C GLY A 532 2.25 -14.78 6.69
N HIS A 533 1.19 -14.33 6.01
CA HIS A 533 -0.08 -15.06 5.95
C HIS A 533 -0.05 -16.21 4.92
N HIS A 534 0.40 -15.97 3.69
CA HIS A 534 0.58 -16.99 2.62
C HIS A 534 1.43 -18.17 3.06
N GLU A 535 2.56 -17.92 3.73
CA GLU A 535 3.45 -18.95 4.26
C GLU A 535 2.88 -19.64 5.52
N GLY A 536 1.73 -19.20 6.05
CA GLY A 536 1.14 -19.63 7.33
C GLY A 536 1.87 -19.10 8.58
N LYS A 537 2.92 -18.30 8.40
CA LYS A 537 3.83 -17.76 9.41
C LYS A 537 3.30 -16.47 10.04
N ALA A 538 2.19 -16.56 10.78
CA ALA A 538 1.56 -15.40 11.41
C ALA A 538 2.52 -14.53 12.25
N LYS A 539 3.57 -15.13 12.84
CA LYS A 539 4.59 -14.40 13.60
C LYS A 539 5.42 -13.44 12.77
N GLN A 540 5.66 -13.76 11.50
CA GLN A 540 6.26 -12.81 10.55
C GLN A 540 5.26 -11.68 10.23
N ALA A 541 4.06 -12.02 9.73
CA ALA A 541 3.04 -11.03 9.31
C ALA A 541 2.73 -9.97 10.37
N LEU A 542 2.58 -10.37 11.63
CA LEU A 542 2.26 -9.42 12.70
C LEU A 542 3.45 -8.54 13.11
N HIS A 543 4.69 -9.01 12.99
CA HIS A 543 5.87 -8.17 13.23
C HIS A 543 6.01 -7.08 12.16
N GLU A 544 5.70 -7.40 10.91
CA GLU A 544 5.67 -6.45 9.79
C GLU A 544 4.58 -5.39 9.97
N ALA A 545 3.37 -5.79 10.36
CA ALA A 545 2.29 -4.86 10.69
C ALA A 545 2.66 -3.92 11.86
N VAL A 546 3.50 -4.37 12.81
CA VAL A 546 4.03 -3.53 13.90
C VAL A 546 5.12 -2.55 13.41
N GLU A 547 5.97 -2.93 12.45
CA GLU A 547 6.97 -2.01 11.85
C GLU A 547 6.32 -0.99 10.90
N MET A 548 5.29 -1.38 10.15
CA MET A 548 4.42 -0.45 9.43
C MET A 548 3.75 0.57 10.37
N ASP A 549 3.25 0.12 11.52
CA ASP A 549 2.65 1.03 12.51
C ASP A 549 3.67 1.99 13.15
N ARG A 550 4.93 1.55 13.35
CA ARG A 550 6.03 2.46 13.73
C ARG A 550 6.32 3.49 12.64
N ALA A 551 6.32 3.10 11.36
CA ALA A 551 6.52 4.02 10.25
C ALA A 551 5.38 5.07 10.13
N ILE A 552 4.14 4.67 10.42
CA ILE A 552 2.97 5.58 10.56
C ILE A 552 3.18 6.58 11.70
N GLY A 553 3.72 6.11 12.84
CA GLY A 553 4.16 6.95 13.94
C GLY A 553 5.22 7.96 13.52
N GLN A 554 6.29 7.48 12.89
CA GLN A 554 7.44 8.29 12.47
C GLN A 554 7.01 9.42 11.52
N ALA A 555 6.29 9.11 10.45
CA ALA A 555 5.73 10.12 9.56
C ALA A 555 4.79 11.11 10.28
N GLY A 556 4.05 10.62 11.29
CA GLY A 556 3.20 11.43 12.16
C GLY A 556 3.96 12.42 13.06
N THR A 557 5.25 12.23 13.32
CA THR A 557 6.10 13.21 14.01
C THR A 557 6.70 14.26 13.06
N MET A 558 6.78 13.94 11.76
CA MET A 558 7.47 14.73 10.74
C MET A 558 6.53 15.60 9.89
N THR A 559 5.21 15.51 10.09
CA THR A 559 4.19 16.16 9.25
C THR A 559 3.09 16.80 10.09
N SER A 560 2.42 17.83 9.56
CA SER A 560 1.36 18.54 10.27
C SER A 560 -0.02 18.02 9.87
N VAL A 561 -0.85 17.69 10.85
CA VAL A 561 -2.27 17.35 10.62
C VAL A 561 -3.10 18.53 10.07
N GLU A 562 -2.53 19.74 10.03
CA GLU A 562 -3.16 20.91 9.39
C GLU A 562 -2.96 20.96 7.87
N ASP A 563 -1.86 20.39 7.33
CA ASP A 563 -1.50 20.47 5.91
C ASP A 563 -1.30 19.10 5.22
N THR A 564 -1.28 18.01 6.00
CA THR A 564 -0.95 16.66 5.53
C THR A 564 -2.12 15.71 5.77
N LEU A 565 -2.68 15.17 4.69
CA LEU A 565 -3.62 14.04 4.74
C LEU A 565 -2.81 12.75 4.87
N THR A 566 -3.03 11.98 5.93
CA THR A 566 -2.53 10.62 6.05
C THR A 566 -3.70 9.65 5.98
N VAL A 567 -3.61 8.67 5.08
CA VAL A 567 -4.53 7.54 4.97
C VAL A 567 -3.74 6.26 5.26
N VAL A 568 -4.31 5.36 6.04
CA VAL A 568 -3.83 3.98 6.25
C VAL A 568 -4.91 3.02 5.78
N THR A 569 -4.58 2.02 4.98
CA THR A 569 -5.52 0.97 4.56
C THR A 569 -4.80 -0.36 4.33
N ALA A 570 -5.57 -1.40 4.07
CA ALA A 570 -5.11 -2.57 3.33
C ALA A 570 -5.72 -2.60 1.92
N ASP A 571 -5.26 -3.53 1.10
CA ASP A 571 -5.77 -3.79 -0.24
C ASP A 571 -6.76 -4.97 -0.26
N HIS A 572 -6.45 -6.04 0.47
CA HIS A 572 -7.31 -7.16 0.83
C HIS A 572 -6.99 -7.66 2.25
N SER A 573 -7.62 -8.75 2.69
CA SER A 573 -7.26 -9.42 3.94
C SER A 573 -6.69 -10.81 3.67
N HIS A 574 -6.86 -11.73 4.62
CA HIS A 574 -6.46 -13.13 4.58
C HIS A 574 -7.53 -13.97 5.26
N VAL A 575 -7.53 -15.28 5.06
CA VAL A 575 -8.35 -16.20 5.88
C VAL A 575 -7.72 -16.44 7.26
N PHE A 576 -7.07 -15.40 7.81
CA PHE A 576 -6.41 -15.32 9.11
C PHE A 576 -7.44 -15.08 10.23
N THR A 577 -7.43 -15.94 11.25
CA THR A 577 -8.36 -15.89 12.37
C THR A 577 -7.65 -15.86 13.73
N PHE A 578 -8.25 -15.16 14.69
CA PHE A 578 -7.83 -15.12 16.09
C PHE A 578 -9.02 -15.48 16.99
N GLY A 579 -8.83 -16.43 17.90
CA GLY A 579 -9.90 -16.98 18.75
C GLY A 579 -9.41 -17.92 19.85
N GLY A 580 -10.18 -18.97 20.13
CA GLY A 580 -9.82 -20.00 21.12
C GLY A 580 -10.04 -19.63 22.60
N TYR A 581 -10.73 -18.52 22.89
CA TYR A 581 -11.01 -18.03 24.25
C TYR A 581 -9.75 -17.93 25.13
N THR A 582 -8.71 -17.27 24.62
CA THR A 582 -7.48 -17.00 25.38
C THR A 582 -7.72 -16.09 26.59
N PRO A 583 -6.99 -16.29 27.71
CA PRO A 583 -6.97 -15.35 28.82
C PRO A 583 -6.34 -14.02 28.39
N ARG A 584 -6.74 -12.91 29.01
CA ARG A 584 -6.15 -11.60 28.73
C ARG A 584 -4.66 -11.57 29.09
N GLY A 585 -3.82 -11.08 28.18
CA GLY A 585 -2.36 -11.09 28.29
C GLY A 585 -1.69 -12.43 27.94
N ASN A 586 -2.45 -13.40 27.42
CA ASN A 586 -1.86 -14.59 26.79
C ASN A 586 -1.16 -14.18 25.49
N SER A 587 0.00 -14.79 25.19
CA SER A 587 0.72 -14.54 23.93
C SER A 587 -0.22 -14.69 22.73
N ILE A 588 -0.15 -13.74 21.79
CA ILE A 588 -0.94 -13.79 20.55
C ILE A 588 -0.62 -15.03 19.68
N PHE A 589 0.60 -15.55 19.80
CA PHE A 589 1.05 -16.82 19.17
C PHE A 589 0.85 -18.05 20.08
N GLY A 590 0.29 -17.86 21.28
CA GLY A 590 0.14 -18.89 22.29
C GLY A 590 -0.94 -19.92 21.95
N LEU A 591 -0.95 -20.99 22.74
CA LEU A 591 -2.04 -21.97 22.72
C LEU A 591 -3.32 -21.35 23.30
N ALA A 592 -4.46 -21.85 22.83
CA ALA A 592 -5.71 -21.73 23.57
C ALA A 592 -5.57 -22.46 24.93
N PRO A 593 -6.21 -21.97 26.00
CA PRO A 593 -6.18 -22.62 27.32
C PRO A 593 -6.98 -23.93 27.36
N MET A 594 -7.76 -24.20 26.32
CA MET A 594 -8.57 -25.39 26.13
C MET A 594 -8.00 -26.28 25.02
N VAL A 595 -8.16 -27.58 25.16
CA VAL A 595 -8.00 -28.53 24.05
C VAL A 595 -9.29 -28.63 23.25
N SER A 596 -9.21 -29.12 22.02
CA SER A 596 -10.40 -29.52 21.25
C SER A 596 -11.25 -30.49 22.06
N ASP A 597 -12.56 -30.29 22.09
CA ASP A 597 -13.51 -31.21 22.71
C ASP A 597 -13.63 -32.54 21.94
N THR A 598 -13.18 -32.57 20.69
CA THR A 598 -13.37 -33.67 19.74
C THR A 598 -12.12 -34.56 19.69
N ASP A 599 -10.95 -34.02 19.33
CA ASP A 599 -9.70 -34.80 19.21
C ASP A 599 -8.80 -34.75 20.46
N LYS A 600 -9.21 -33.99 21.49
CA LYS A 600 -8.51 -33.78 22.77
C LYS A 600 -7.10 -33.18 22.66
N LYS A 601 -6.71 -32.66 21.49
CA LYS A 601 -5.41 -32.00 21.28
C LYS A 601 -5.53 -30.48 21.42
N PRO A 602 -4.48 -29.79 21.91
CA PRO A 602 -4.41 -28.33 21.93
C PRO A 602 -4.42 -27.73 20.52
N PHE A 603 -4.60 -26.42 20.45
CA PHE A 603 -4.55 -25.61 19.23
C PHE A 603 -4.06 -24.20 19.57
N THR A 604 -3.54 -23.47 18.59
CA THR A 604 -3.11 -22.07 18.74
C THR A 604 -4.29 -21.11 18.75
N ALA A 605 -4.10 -19.95 19.38
CA ALA A 605 -5.08 -18.86 19.34
C ALA A 605 -5.29 -18.31 17.92
N ILE A 606 -4.25 -18.43 17.07
CA ILE A 606 -4.26 -18.14 15.64
C ILE A 606 -4.49 -19.42 14.84
N LEU A 607 -5.35 -19.34 13.82
CA LEU A 607 -5.57 -20.38 12.80
C LEU A 607 -5.86 -19.73 11.43
N TYR A 608 -5.70 -20.49 10.34
CA TYR A 608 -6.06 -20.07 8.98
C TYR A 608 -7.20 -20.91 8.38
N GLY A 609 -7.98 -20.34 7.46
CA GLY A 609 -8.98 -21.10 6.70
C GLY A 609 -8.35 -22.15 5.77
N ASN A 610 -7.23 -21.81 5.13
CA ASN A 610 -6.48 -22.71 4.26
C ASN A 610 -4.97 -22.40 4.33
N GLY A 611 -4.14 -23.06 3.51
CA GLY A 611 -2.70 -22.81 3.43
C GLY A 611 -1.80 -23.95 3.93
N PRO A 612 -0.49 -23.72 4.05
CA PRO A 612 0.52 -24.77 4.24
C PRO A 612 0.59 -25.35 5.67
N GLY A 613 -0.08 -24.74 6.65
CA GLY A 613 -0.12 -25.23 8.03
C GLY A 613 -0.99 -26.48 8.25
N TYR A 614 -1.76 -26.92 7.26
CA TYR A 614 -2.54 -28.16 7.33
C TYR A 614 -1.60 -29.37 7.41
N LYS A 615 -1.71 -30.17 8.48
CA LYS A 615 -0.90 -31.37 8.67
C LYS A 615 -1.68 -32.51 9.31
N VAL A 616 -1.48 -33.69 8.75
CA VAL A 616 -1.97 -34.97 9.27
C VAL A 616 -0.78 -35.83 9.65
N VAL A 617 -0.73 -36.27 10.91
CA VAL A 617 0.32 -37.11 11.49
C VAL A 617 -0.33 -38.37 12.03
N GLY A 618 0.08 -39.55 11.55
CA GLY A 618 -0.51 -40.83 11.96
C GLY A 618 -1.97 -41.04 11.56
N GLY A 619 -2.52 -40.22 10.66
CA GLY A 619 -3.95 -40.22 10.29
C GLY A 619 -4.81 -39.21 11.05
N GLU A 620 -4.23 -38.44 11.98
CA GLU A 620 -4.93 -37.44 12.80
C GLU A 620 -4.30 -36.04 12.68
N ARG A 621 -4.97 -34.99 13.19
CA ARG A 621 -4.38 -33.63 13.30
C ARG A 621 -3.07 -33.64 14.11
N GLU A 622 -2.08 -32.86 13.66
CA GLU A 622 -0.82 -32.63 14.40
C GLU A 622 -1.10 -32.08 15.81
N ASN A 623 -0.51 -32.68 16.85
CA ASN A 623 -0.57 -32.16 18.22
C ASN A 623 0.43 -31.00 18.38
N VAL A 624 -0.06 -29.76 18.39
CA VAL A 624 0.78 -28.55 18.40
C VAL A 624 1.69 -28.43 19.63
N SER A 625 1.38 -29.07 20.77
CA SER A 625 2.29 -29.10 21.92
C SER A 625 3.50 -30.04 21.75
N MET A 626 3.63 -30.72 20.61
CA MET A 626 4.81 -31.53 20.26
C MET A 626 5.71 -30.86 19.19
N VAL A 627 5.41 -29.63 18.78
CA VAL A 627 6.22 -28.83 17.85
C VAL A 627 6.58 -27.49 18.49
N ASP A 628 7.64 -26.85 17.99
CA ASP A 628 7.96 -25.47 18.38
C ASP A 628 7.02 -24.48 17.66
N TYR A 629 5.89 -24.20 18.29
CA TYR A 629 4.92 -23.20 17.84
C TYR A 629 5.32 -21.75 18.21
N ALA A 630 6.43 -21.56 18.92
CA ALA A 630 6.96 -20.24 19.25
C ALA A 630 8.00 -19.74 18.23
N HIS A 631 8.53 -20.64 17.39
CA HIS A 631 9.47 -20.37 16.31
C HIS A 631 8.93 -19.35 15.28
N ASP A 632 9.79 -18.46 14.78
CA ASP A 632 9.41 -17.36 13.87
C ASP A 632 8.75 -17.85 12.57
N ASN A 633 9.22 -19.00 12.08
CA ASN A 633 8.68 -19.64 10.88
C ASN A 633 7.69 -20.78 11.20
N TYR A 634 7.06 -20.79 12.38
CA TYR A 634 5.97 -21.74 12.66
C TYR A 634 4.75 -21.46 11.75
N GLN A 635 4.26 -22.50 11.08
CA GLN A 635 3.07 -22.43 10.22
C GLN A 635 1.84 -22.80 11.04
N ALA A 636 0.99 -21.82 11.35
CA ALA A 636 -0.22 -22.04 12.14
C ALA A 636 -1.22 -22.93 11.39
N GLN A 637 -1.89 -23.82 12.13
CA GLN A 637 -2.75 -24.85 11.53
C GLN A 637 -3.88 -24.24 10.68
N SER A 638 -4.15 -24.86 9.53
CA SER A 638 -5.22 -24.48 8.61
C SER A 638 -6.21 -25.61 8.36
N ALA A 639 -7.42 -25.29 7.89
CA ALA A 639 -8.47 -26.28 7.65
C ALA A 639 -8.39 -26.98 6.27
N VAL A 640 -7.84 -26.30 5.24
CA VAL A 640 -7.65 -26.86 3.89
C VAL A 640 -6.19 -26.76 3.45
N PRO A 641 -5.54 -27.85 3.00
CA PRO A 641 -4.15 -27.82 2.56
C PRO A 641 -3.98 -27.08 1.22
N LEU A 642 -3.12 -26.06 1.21
CA LEU A 642 -2.60 -25.41 0.01
C LEU A 642 -1.10 -25.13 0.18
N ARG A 643 -0.38 -24.81 -0.90
CA ARG A 643 1.06 -24.44 -0.81
C ARG A 643 1.28 -23.04 -0.24
N HIS A 644 0.35 -22.14 -0.55
CA HIS A 644 0.19 -20.81 0.02
C HIS A 644 -1.25 -20.71 0.51
N GLU A 645 -1.50 -19.93 1.56
CA GLU A 645 -2.84 -19.53 1.98
C GLU A 645 -3.50 -18.62 0.90
N THR A 646 -4.77 -18.23 1.06
CA THR A 646 -5.47 -17.32 0.14
C THR A 646 -5.90 -16.04 0.83
N HIS A 647 -5.89 -14.93 0.10
CA HIS A 647 -6.44 -13.65 0.60
C HIS A 647 -7.89 -13.80 1.10
N GLY A 648 -8.26 -12.85 1.95
CA GLY A 648 -9.61 -12.62 2.46
C GLY A 648 -10.31 -11.57 1.60
N GLY A 649 -11.54 -11.89 1.18
CA GLY A 649 -12.40 -11.03 0.36
C GLY A 649 -13.37 -10.15 1.17
N GLU A 650 -13.18 -10.03 2.48
CA GLU A 650 -13.96 -9.13 3.32
C GLU A 650 -13.52 -7.66 3.19
N ASP A 651 -14.36 -6.77 3.74
CA ASP A 651 -14.08 -5.34 3.79
C ASP A 651 -12.88 -5.04 4.71
N VAL A 652 -11.92 -4.27 4.19
CA VAL A 652 -10.75 -3.80 4.94
C VAL A 652 -10.97 -2.41 5.53
N ALA A 653 -10.25 -2.08 6.61
CA ALA A 653 -10.36 -0.78 7.27
C ALA A 653 -9.53 0.30 6.57
N VAL A 654 -10.11 1.49 6.43
CA VAL A 654 -9.44 2.73 6.02
C VAL A 654 -9.41 3.68 7.22
N PHE A 655 -8.22 4.09 7.68
CA PHE A 655 -8.04 5.07 8.76
C PHE A 655 -7.54 6.40 8.17
N ALA A 656 -8.14 7.54 8.55
CA ALA A 656 -7.77 8.84 7.98
C ALA A 656 -7.59 9.96 9.03
N LYS A 657 -6.54 10.79 8.86
CA LYS A 657 -6.30 12.02 9.62
C LYS A 657 -5.83 13.15 8.69
N GLY A 658 -6.10 14.40 9.08
CA GLY A 658 -5.67 15.59 8.35
C GLY A 658 -6.76 16.23 7.48
N PRO A 659 -6.40 17.07 6.49
CA PRO A 659 -7.34 17.80 5.67
C PRO A 659 -8.27 16.88 4.86
N MET A 660 -9.57 17.17 4.89
CA MET A 660 -10.65 16.40 4.25
C MET A 660 -10.76 14.91 4.69
N ALA A 661 -9.99 14.46 5.68
CA ALA A 661 -10.01 13.07 6.17
C ALA A 661 -11.40 12.59 6.64
N HIS A 662 -12.28 13.53 7.01
CA HIS A 662 -13.66 13.28 7.41
C HIS A 662 -14.55 12.73 6.28
N LEU A 663 -14.11 12.77 5.01
CA LEU A 663 -14.82 12.17 3.87
C LEU A 663 -14.66 10.63 3.81
N LEU A 664 -13.70 10.06 4.54
CA LEU A 664 -13.51 8.62 4.68
C LEU A 664 -14.27 8.12 5.91
N HIS A 665 -15.59 7.98 5.77
CA HIS A 665 -16.48 7.47 6.81
C HIS A 665 -17.54 6.52 6.24
N GLY A 666 -17.93 5.47 6.97
CA GLY A 666 -18.95 4.50 6.52
C GLY A 666 -18.37 3.34 5.71
N VAL A 667 -18.96 3.00 4.57
CA VAL A 667 -18.55 1.88 3.70
C VAL A 667 -18.48 2.35 2.25
N HIS A 668 -17.35 2.11 1.57
CA HIS A 668 -17.08 2.59 0.21
C HIS A 668 -16.58 1.47 -0.71
N GLU A 669 -16.62 1.70 -2.02
CA GLU A 669 -15.73 0.97 -2.92
C GLU A 669 -14.28 1.39 -2.68
N GLN A 670 -13.34 0.45 -2.74
CA GLN A 670 -11.91 0.74 -2.58
C GLN A 670 -11.40 1.85 -3.51
N ASN A 671 -11.95 1.96 -4.72
CA ASN A 671 -11.55 2.98 -5.69
C ASN A 671 -11.97 4.41 -5.33
N TYR A 672 -12.75 4.61 -4.26
CA TYR A 672 -13.08 5.93 -3.70
C TYR A 672 -11.88 6.61 -3.02
N ILE A 673 -10.95 5.83 -2.46
CA ILE A 673 -9.79 6.31 -1.69
C ILE A 673 -8.96 7.39 -2.44
N PRO A 674 -8.48 7.16 -3.68
CA PRO A 674 -7.71 8.16 -4.42
C PRO A 674 -8.57 9.34 -4.87
N HIS A 675 -9.88 9.18 -5.08
CA HIS A 675 -10.75 10.33 -5.40
C HIS A 675 -10.84 11.30 -4.23
N VAL A 676 -10.96 10.81 -2.99
CA VAL A 676 -10.89 11.66 -1.78
C VAL A 676 -9.53 12.33 -1.65
N MET A 677 -8.45 11.58 -1.81
CA MET A 677 -7.08 12.11 -1.67
C MET A 677 -6.77 13.14 -2.77
N ALA A 678 -7.27 12.95 -3.98
CA ALA A 678 -7.14 13.88 -5.09
C ALA A 678 -7.96 15.16 -4.89
N TYR A 679 -9.18 15.03 -4.34
CA TYR A 679 -10.03 16.15 -3.93
C TYR A 679 -9.36 16.98 -2.84
N ALA A 680 -8.89 16.32 -1.77
CA ALA A 680 -8.21 16.97 -0.65
C ALA A 680 -6.96 17.75 -1.09
N ALA A 681 -6.18 17.20 -2.02
CA ALA A 681 -4.92 17.79 -2.47
C ALA A 681 -5.05 18.72 -3.68
N CYS A 682 -6.26 18.91 -4.22
CA CYS A 682 -6.54 19.70 -5.43
C CYS A 682 -5.72 19.22 -6.64
N ILE A 683 -5.80 17.93 -6.96
CA ILE A 683 -5.06 17.29 -8.07
C ILE A 683 -5.97 16.44 -8.96
N GLY A 684 -5.47 16.05 -10.13
CA GLY A 684 -6.21 15.25 -11.12
C GLY A 684 -7.47 15.98 -11.59
N ALA A 685 -8.58 15.26 -11.70
CA ALA A 685 -9.89 15.83 -12.06
C ALA A 685 -10.39 16.90 -11.07
N ASN A 686 -9.91 16.90 -9.82
CA ASN A 686 -10.34 17.84 -8.78
C ASN A 686 -9.50 19.12 -8.69
N ARG A 687 -8.52 19.32 -9.59
CA ARG A 687 -7.54 20.43 -9.52
C ARG A 687 -8.18 21.81 -9.31
N ASP A 688 -9.27 22.08 -10.03
CA ASP A 688 -9.83 23.42 -10.12
C ASP A 688 -10.90 23.70 -9.03
N HIS A 689 -11.33 22.67 -8.27
CA HIS A 689 -12.28 22.81 -7.14
C HIS A 689 -11.82 23.89 -6.13
N CYS A 690 -10.55 23.84 -5.78
CA CYS A 690 -9.95 24.72 -4.77
C CYS A 690 -9.67 26.15 -5.27
N ALA A 691 -9.67 26.37 -6.60
CA ALA A 691 -9.52 27.72 -7.16
C ALA A 691 -10.71 28.61 -6.77
N SER A 692 -11.92 28.05 -6.76
CA SER A 692 -13.16 28.71 -6.34
C SER A 692 -13.06 29.33 -4.94
N ALA A 693 -12.44 28.61 -3.99
CA ALA A 693 -12.32 29.05 -2.60
C ALA A 693 -11.50 30.34 -2.48
N SER A 694 -10.46 30.51 -3.30
CA SER A 694 -9.58 31.70 -3.28
C SER A 694 -10.31 33.00 -3.61
N LEU A 695 -11.37 32.95 -4.44
CA LEU A 695 -12.17 34.12 -4.83
C LEU A 695 -13.21 34.53 -3.78
N SER A 696 -13.49 33.67 -2.81
CA SER A 696 -14.41 33.97 -1.69
C SER A 696 -13.71 34.53 -0.44
N GLY A 697 -12.37 34.55 -0.42
CA GLY A 697 -11.55 34.86 0.76
C GLY A 697 -11.10 36.31 0.94
N SER A 698 -11.50 37.23 0.06
CA SER A 698 -11.09 38.64 0.12
C SER A 698 -12.12 39.52 0.86
N PRO A 699 -11.90 39.88 2.14
CA PRO A 699 -12.71 40.91 2.77
C PRO A 699 -12.49 42.25 2.06
N SER A 700 -13.55 42.81 1.49
CA SER A 700 -13.51 44.18 0.96
C SER A 700 -13.07 45.14 2.07
N PRO A 701 -12.09 46.04 1.84
CA PRO A 701 -11.68 47.00 2.86
C PRO A 701 -12.84 47.94 3.17
N GLY A 702 -13.47 47.77 4.33
CA GLY A 702 -14.59 48.59 4.77
C GLY A 702 -14.17 50.06 4.94
N PRO A 703 -15.07 51.03 4.66
CA PRO A 703 -14.73 52.46 4.67
C PRO A 703 -14.61 53.01 6.10
N LEU A 704 -13.51 52.67 6.78
CA LEU A 704 -13.28 52.96 8.21
C LEU A 704 -11.92 53.62 8.51
N LEU A 705 -11.23 54.13 7.48
CA LEU A 705 -9.90 54.76 7.58
C LEU A 705 -9.85 56.23 7.09
N PHE A 706 -10.98 56.94 7.15
CA PHE A 706 -11.10 58.34 6.69
C PHE A 706 -11.50 59.36 7.78
N LEU A 707 -11.29 59.03 9.07
CA LEU A 707 -11.75 59.83 10.22
C LEU A 707 -10.67 60.15 11.28
N LEU A 708 -9.39 60.21 10.89
CA LEU A 708 -8.26 60.57 11.79
C LEU A 708 -7.36 61.68 11.23
N ALA A 709 -7.95 62.65 10.49
CA ALA A 709 -7.22 63.75 9.85
C ALA A 709 -7.81 65.16 10.13
N LEU A 710 -8.53 65.35 11.25
CA LEU A 710 -8.99 66.66 11.71
C LEU A 710 -8.87 66.79 13.25
N LEU A 711 -7.71 67.27 13.71
CA LEU A 711 -7.53 67.86 15.03
C LEU A 711 -7.11 69.34 14.85
N PRO A 712 -7.93 70.32 15.28
CA PRO A 712 -7.54 71.72 15.24
C PRO A 712 -6.60 72.06 16.42
N LEU A 713 -5.63 72.95 16.19
CA LEU A 713 -4.98 73.69 17.28
C LEU A 713 -6.00 74.66 17.88
N GLY A 714 -6.16 74.71 19.20
CA GLY A 714 -7.25 75.50 19.80
C GLY A 714 -7.23 75.70 21.32
N ILE A 715 -6.28 76.51 21.80
CA ILE A 715 -6.47 77.55 22.84
C ILE A 715 -6.90 77.15 24.28
N LEU A 716 -6.07 77.61 25.24
CA LEU A 716 -6.32 77.94 26.67
C LEU A 716 -7.65 77.51 27.33
N PHE A 717 -7.56 76.81 28.46
CA PHE A 717 -7.30 77.47 29.76
C PHE A 717 -6.62 76.54 30.78
#